data_AF-C7QBZ0-F1
#
_entry.id   AF-C7QBZ0-F1
#
_cell.length_a   1.000
_cell.length_b   1.000
_cell.length_c   1.000
_cell.angle_alpha   90.00
_cell.angle_beta   90.00
_cell.angle_gamma   90.00
#
_symmetry.space_group_name_H-M   'P 1'
#
loop_
_entity.id
_entity.type
_entity.pdbx_description
1 polymer ?
#
loop_
_entity_poly.entity_id
_entity_poly.type
_entity_poly.pdbx_seq_one_letter_code
_entity_poly.pdbx_strand_id
1 'polypeptide(L)'
;MPPTPTTPPAASPSSAIPRGRRRALAASTAGAVTFATIAAWSMAHSASAAGTTYEAEKAALSGGTVVASDHANYTGTGFVGGYTDANKGAANTTFTVNASAAGNESVALRYANGTGAQMSLSLYVNGTKLKQILLPASANWDTWTTETESVALKAGTDTISYKFDSADLGNVNVDNITVTPAAPPPAGQFEAESAALSGGTVVASDHANYTGTGFVGGYTDANKGAANTTFTVSESGAGSTTTTLRYANGTGAQMSLSLYVNGTKIKQILLPATANWDTWGTETESVSLNAGSNAVSYKFDSSDLGNVNIDNIVVGAITPPTTTPSTSPSSSSPPPSGTPYEAETAFTAGGPSVATSISGYSGTGYLTGFTTQGAETVIDTDVPAAGSDAVTLRYANSTGSAQTISLYVNGLKNAQLSLPAGSGWLTSSRTIALRSGENLIGVQHDSGDTGNVAIDDVTVANGTALAAVGATLPYTEYTATSSQTQTNGTVLAASTAYPSIQAESTGRRAVQLTATGQYMQVTLAHPTNSIVVRYSIPDNGDGSAASAPIALYANGNKIQDLTLTTKYSWLYGGGYYDTNTPSSGPAHHFYDETRALIGNWPAGTVLKLQKDSGDTAASYTFDVIDTEQVDPAFAIPANFVPITNYGVTPNNGADDTNAINSALSALAGTGKGLFFPSGTYDISGRININGVPVRGAGEWYTTIQSTAVNGSGGLYTTAGVNQIADLTISGDQTSRNNDSGAAAIEGTFAQGSLLFDVWMEHTKVGLWAVPGVGLYASGLRVRDVFADGLHVHGGSNGTRIDQSQVRNSGDDNIALDTEGGDVVRCSLVHNTVQSPIQANGIGVYGGNGNAVVANQVSDTVAFGAGITVSTRFGGGFTGPTTVSGNALTRAGSYEYNWGSSLGALWIYASQSDITQPVTVSTNTITSATYDALLLGDSKQIANLTLDHLAISGAGGYGINIKNLTGGMTANYVTVTGAASGGLNNPSNYPITRGPGDSGW
;
A
#
# COMPACT_ATOMS: atom_id res chain seq x y z
N MET A 1 12.95 17.64 -52.53
CA MET A 1 14.09 17.72 -53.48
C MET A 1 14.83 19.03 -53.22
N PRO A 2 16.18 19.02 -53.26
CA PRO A 2 17.01 19.51 -52.14
C PRO A 2 17.75 20.82 -52.47
N PRO A 3 18.51 21.41 -51.52
CA PRO A 3 19.95 21.15 -51.52
C PRO A 3 20.66 21.15 -50.15
N THR A 4 21.70 20.31 -50.06
CA THR A 4 22.85 20.30 -49.14
C THR A 4 23.63 21.63 -49.10
N PRO A 5 24.47 21.90 -48.07
CA PRO A 5 25.93 21.80 -48.30
C PRO A 5 26.84 21.47 -47.07
N THR A 6 27.82 20.59 -47.34
CA THR A 6 29.28 20.62 -47.07
C THR A 6 29.94 21.40 -45.90
N THR A 7 30.86 20.67 -45.23
CA THR A 7 32.04 21.03 -44.41
C THR A 7 32.98 22.10 -45.04
N PRO A 8 33.89 22.84 -44.32
CA PRO A 8 35.20 22.33 -43.80
C PRO A 8 35.83 23.18 -42.61
N PRO A 9 37.17 23.28 -42.35
CA PRO A 9 37.82 22.80 -41.11
C PRO A 9 38.77 23.80 -40.33
N ALA A 10 39.29 23.31 -39.18
CA ALA A 10 40.60 23.54 -38.52
C ALA A 10 41.09 24.96 -38.07
N ALA A 11 41.48 25.11 -36.78
CA ALA A 11 42.89 25.08 -36.30
C ALA A 11 43.15 25.79 -34.93
N SER A 12 44.01 25.15 -34.10
CA SER A 12 44.96 25.73 -33.10
C SER A 12 44.42 26.31 -31.76
N PRO A 13 45.18 26.30 -30.62
CA PRO A 13 46.58 26.75 -30.53
C PRO A 13 47.52 26.04 -29.49
N SER A 14 48.70 26.67 -29.35
CA SER A 14 50.00 26.30 -28.79
C SER A 14 50.24 26.63 -27.30
N SER A 15 51.08 25.80 -26.67
CA SER A 15 52.19 26.07 -25.70
C SER A 15 52.11 27.17 -24.63
N ALA A 16 52.40 26.82 -23.36
CA ALA A 16 53.71 27.02 -22.69
C ALA A 16 53.64 26.84 -21.14
N ILE A 17 54.71 26.28 -20.56
CA ILE A 17 54.97 26.01 -19.13
C ILE A 17 55.60 27.26 -18.46
N PRO A 18 55.62 27.45 -17.10
CA PRO A 18 56.74 26.91 -16.29
C PRO A 18 56.48 26.57 -14.79
N ARG A 19 57.19 25.53 -14.31
CA ARG A 19 57.94 25.38 -13.02
C ARG A 19 57.27 25.52 -11.63
N GLY A 20 56.98 24.38 -11.00
CA GLY A 20 57.79 23.76 -9.92
C GLY A 20 57.78 24.32 -8.47
N ARG A 21 57.43 23.48 -7.48
CA ARG A 21 58.20 23.20 -6.24
C ARG A 21 57.61 22.04 -5.42
N ARG A 22 58.48 21.46 -4.58
CA ARG A 22 58.45 20.12 -3.95
C ARG A 22 57.86 20.10 -2.52
N ARG A 23 57.62 18.86 -2.02
CA ARG A 23 57.56 18.35 -0.61
C ARG A 23 56.16 18.47 0.06
N ALA A 24 55.66 17.50 0.83
CA ALA A 24 56.25 16.36 1.52
C ALA A 24 55.20 15.24 1.71
N LEU A 25 55.66 13.98 1.66
CA LEU A 25 54.98 12.82 2.25
C LEU A 25 54.94 12.97 3.78
N ALA A 26 53.77 12.75 4.38
CA ALA A 26 53.65 12.37 5.78
C ALA A 26 52.61 11.23 5.86
N ALA A 27 53.11 10.05 6.19
CA ALA A 27 52.31 8.90 6.55
C ALA A 27 51.76 9.09 7.97
N SER A 28 50.48 8.78 8.17
CA SER A 28 49.93 8.51 9.49
C SER A 28 48.99 7.30 9.40
N THR A 29 49.51 6.17 9.81
CA THR A 29 48.78 4.96 10.21
C THR A 29 47.95 5.22 11.46
N ALA A 30 46.66 4.92 11.42
CA ALA A 30 45.86 4.63 12.61
C ALA A 30 44.81 3.58 12.22
N GLY A 31 45.05 2.34 12.62
CA GLY A 31 44.05 1.28 12.60
C GLY A 31 43.04 1.51 13.72
N ALA A 32 41.76 1.37 13.40
CA ALA A 32 40.71 1.15 14.36
C ALA A 32 39.98 -0.13 13.94
N VAL A 33 40.18 -1.18 14.72
CA VAL A 33 39.42 -2.44 14.67
C VAL A 33 38.12 -2.18 15.41
N THR A 34 37.01 -2.07 14.69
CA THR A 34 35.68 -1.99 15.28
C THR A 34 35.12 -3.41 15.44
N PHE A 35 34.95 -3.86 16.67
CA PHE A 35 34.18 -5.07 16.99
C PHE A 35 32.70 -4.77 16.74
N ALA A 36 32.11 -5.41 15.72
CA ALA A 36 30.67 -5.45 15.55
C ALA A 36 30.06 -6.36 16.63
N THR A 37 29.23 -5.78 17.50
CA THR A 37 28.35 -6.54 18.39
C THR A 37 27.08 -6.87 17.63
N ILE A 38 26.78 -8.17 17.51
CA ILE A 38 25.57 -8.69 16.87
C ILE A 38 24.41 -8.45 17.84
N ALA A 39 23.54 -7.48 17.53
CA ALA A 39 22.23 -7.36 18.15
C ALA A 39 21.26 -8.28 17.40
N ALA A 40 20.89 -9.40 18.03
CA ALA A 40 19.81 -10.25 17.54
C ALA A 40 18.46 -9.55 17.84
N TRP A 41 17.79 -9.04 16.80
CA TRP A 41 16.43 -8.52 16.92
C TRP A 41 15.43 -9.66 16.78
N SER A 42 14.69 -9.92 17.86
CA SER A 42 13.54 -10.84 17.87
C SER A 42 12.31 -10.15 17.27
N MET A 43 11.76 -10.70 16.18
CA MET A 43 10.47 -10.28 15.62
C MET A 43 9.33 -10.62 16.59
N ALA A 44 8.63 -9.60 17.12
CA ALA A 44 7.36 -9.80 17.78
C ALA A 44 6.25 -9.89 16.73
N HIS A 45 5.82 -11.11 16.41
CA HIS A 45 4.59 -11.34 15.66
C HIS A 45 3.41 -11.14 16.62
N SER A 46 2.31 -10.53 16.16
CA SER A 46 1.01 -10.70 16.79
C SER A 46 0.63 -12.19 16.70
N ALA A 47 1.01 -12.95 17.73
CA ALA A 47 0.75 -14.36 17.81
C ALA A 47 -0.74 -14.58 18.04
N SER A 48 -1.44 -15.14 17.06
CA SER A 48 -2.67 -15.89 17.37
C SER A 48 -2.28 -17.00 18.35
N ALA A 49 -3.00 -17.15 19.45
CA ALA A 49 -2.71 -18.18 20.42
C ALA A 49 -2.75 -19.54 19.71
N ALA A 50 -1.62 -20.26 19.69
CA ALA A 50 -1.57 -21.59 19.10
C ALA A 50 -2.61 -22.49 19.79
N GLY A 51 -3.48 -23.11 19.00
CA GLY A 51 -4.47 -24.05 19.52
C GLY A 51 -3.80 -25.22 20.25
N THR A 52 -4.42 -25.68 21.33
CA THR A 52 -3.94 -26.86 22.05
C THR A 52 -4.57 -28.12 21.47
N THR A 53 -3.74 -29.02 20.96
CA THR A 53 -4.18 -30.33 20.43
C THR A 53 -4.29 -31.36 21.55
N TYR A 54 -5.43 -32.04 21.61
CA TYR A 54 -5.74 -33.14 22.50
C TYR A 54 -5.98 -34.40 21.67
N GLU A 55 -5.02 -35.32 21.74
CA GLU A 55 -5.03 -36.58 21.01
C GLU A 55 -6.15 -37.51 21.53
N ALA A 56 -6.94 -38.12 20.63
CA ALA A 56 -8.11 -38.90 20.99
C ALA A 56 -7.76 -40.20 21.71
N GLU A 57 -6.60 -40.80 21.42
CA GLU A 57 -6.13 -41.99 22.13
C GLU A 57 -5.73 -41.74 23.59
N LYS A 58 -5.66 -40.47 24.00
CA LYS A 58 -5.49 -40.05 25.41
C LYS A 58 -6.80 -39.62 26.07
N ALA A 59 -7.90 -39.58 25.32
CA ALA A 59 -9.22 -39.23 25.83
C ALA A 59 -9.82 -40.37 26.68
N ALA A 60 -10.83 -40.05 27.48
CA ALA A 60 -11.60 -41.06 28.19
C ALA A 60 -12.57 -41.77 27.23
N LEU A 61 -12.41 -43.08 27.06
CA LEU A 61 -13.17 -43.92 26.12
C LEU A 61 -14.23 -44.74 26.86
N SER A 62 -15.42 -44.89 26.28
CA SER A 62 -16.51 -45.68 26.85
C SER A 62 -17.52 -46.15 25.79
N GLY A 63 -18.33 -47.14 26.15
CA GLY A 63 -19.44 -47.60 25.31
C GLY A 63 -19.03 -48.26 23.99
N GLY A 64 -17.80 -48.77 23.91
CA GLY A 64 -17.28 -49.51 22.76
C GLY A 64 -16.31 -48.73 21.87
N THR A 65 -16.00 -47.47 22.19
CA THR A 65 -14.87 -46.76 21.57
C THR A 65 -13.54 -47.40 21.98
N VAL A 66 -12.61 -47.48 21.03
CA VAL A 66 -11.31 -48.15 21.22
C VAL A 66 -10.23 -47.48 20.39
N VAL A 67 -9.01 -47.48 20.91
CA VAL A 67 -7.82 -47.00 20.17
C VAL A 67 -7.45 -48.01 19.08
N ALA A 68 -7.17 -47.51 17.89
CA ALA A 68 -6.71 -48.26 16.74
C ALA A 68 -5.59 -47.51 16.00
N SER A 69 -4.93 -48.18 15.06
CA SER A 69 -3.76 -47.64 14.34
C SER A 69 -3.56 -48.26 12.95
N ASP A 70 -4.61 -48.89 12.41
CA ASP A 70 -4.62 -49.64 11.15
C ASP A 70 -4.93 -48.78 9.91
N HIS A 71 -4.99 -47.46 10.07
CA HIS A 71 -5.03 -46.46 8.99
C HIS A 71 -3.83 -45.52 9.08
N ALA A 72 -3.37 -44.96 7.96
CA ALA A 72 -2.22 -44.05 7.93
C ALA A 72 -2.62 -42.58 8.22
N ASN A 73 -1.62 -41.72 8.49
CA ASN A 73 -1.74 -40.25 8.61
C ASN A 73 -2.57 -39.70 9.78
N TYR A 74 -2.80 -40.49 10.83
CA TYR A 74 -3.29 -40.02 12.14
C TYR A 74 -2.18 -39.24 12.89
N THR A 75 -2.54 -38.48 13.93
CA THR A 75 -1.59 -37.83 14.84
C THR A 75 -1.35 -38.66 16.10
N GLY A 76 -0.29 -38.35 16.85
CA GLY A 76 0.02 -39.11 18.06
C GLY A 76 0.38 -40.58 17.80
N THR A 77 -0.18 -41.47 18.61
CA THR A 77 0.12 -42.92 18.62
C THR A 77 -1.00 -43.81 18.06
N GLY A 78 -2.15 -43.21 17.74
CA GLY A 78 -3.30 -43.89 17.15
C GLY A 78 -4.49 -42.94 17.05
N PHE A 79 -5.64 -43.47 16.71
CA PHE A 79 -6.91 -42.76 16.66
C PHE A 79 -7.99 -43.58 17.39
N VAL A 80 -9.16 -43.00 17.62
CA VAL A 80 -10.30 -43.68 18.24
C VAL A 80 -11.34 -44.07 17.19
N GLY A 81 -11.57 -45.38 17.08
CA GLY A 81 -12.68 -45.96 16.34
C GLY A 81 -13.75 -46.51 17.28
N GLY A 82 -14.60 -47.41 16.76
CA GLY A 82 -15.59 -48.12 17.57
C GLY A 82 -16.98 -47.47 17.60
N TYR A 83 -17.22 -46.43 16.81
CA TYR A 83 -18.56 -45.87 16.57
C TYR A 83 -19.38 -46.72 15.59
N THR A 84 -19.39 -48.03 15.79
CA THR A 84 -20.12 -49.00 14.95
C THR A 84 -21.57 -49.10 15.39
N ASP A 85 -22.46 -49.54 14.51
CA ASP A 85 -23.90 -49.67 14.81
C ASP A 85 -24.20 -50.52 16.07
N ALA A 86 -23.33 -51.48 16.40
CA ALA A 86 -23.44 -52.29 17.62
C ALA A 86 -23.25 -51.47 18.92
N ASN A 87 -22.54 -50.33 18.83
CA ASN A 87 -22.23 -49.44 19.94
C ASN A 87 -23.10 -48.16 19.92
N LYS A 88 -24.10 -48.09 19.02
CA LYS A 88 -25.00 -46.94 18.89
C LYS A 88 -25.77 -46.67 20.19
N GLY A 89 -25.81 -45.41 20.60
CA GLY A 89 -26.36 -44.94 21.87
C GLY A 89 -25.39 -44.99 23.05
N ALA A 90 -24.24 -45.67 22.91
CA ALA A 90 -23.29 -45.91 23.99
C ALA A 90 -21.88 -45.35 23.71
N ALA A 91 -21.33 -45.54 22.51
CA ALA A 91 -19.96 -45.15 22.15
C ALA A 91 -19.70 -43.66 22.37
N ASN A 92 -18.66 -43.35 23.14
CA ASN A 92 -18.33 -41.98 23.54
C ASN A 92 -16.82 -41.78 23.73
N THR A 93 -16.30 -40.66 23.24
CA THR A 93 -14.92 -40.19 23.43
C THR A 93 -14.95 -38.83 24.09
N THR A 94 -14.40 -38.74 25.31
CA THR A 94 -14.43 -37.53 26.13
C THR A 94 -13.03 -36.96 26.34
N PHE A 95 -12.79 -35.78 25.78
CA PHE A 95 -11.58 -34.99 25.96
C PHE A 95 -11.71 -34.13 27.22
N THR A 96 -10.66 -34.10 28.04
CA THR A 96 -10.52 -33.14 29.12
C THR A 96 -9.63 -32.00 28.63
N VAL A 97 -10.20 -30.79 28.54
CA VAL A 97 -9.54 -29.60 27.99
C VAL A 97 -9.40 -28.53 29.06
N ASN A 98 -8.50 -27.57 28.85
CA ASN A 98 -8.31 -26.46 29.78
C ASN A 98 -8.36 -25.14 29.00
N ALA A 99 -9.37 -24.31 29.28
CA ALA A 99 -9.51 -22.98 28.69
C ALA A 99 -8.95 -21.92 29.64
N SER A 100 -8.15 -21.00 29.11
CA SER A 100 -7.49 -19.94 29.90
C SER A 100 -8.47 -18.86 30.38
N ALA A 101 -9.61 -18.72 29.71
CA ALA A 101 -10.73 -17.85 30.05
C ALA A 101 -12.07 -18.53 29.69
N ALA A 102 -13.18 -18.01 30.19
CA ALA A 102 -14.49 -18.43 29.72
C ALA A 102 -14.78 -17.78 28.36
N GLY A 103 -15.30 -18.54 27.40
CA GLY A 103 -15.53 -18.02 26.05
C GLY A 103 -15.94 -19.08 25.04
N ASN A 104 -16.33 -18.64 23.84
CA ASN A 104 -16.71 -19.47 22.71
C ASN A 104 -15.46 -19.93 21.93
N GLU A 105 -14.77 -20.94 22.44
CA GLU A 105 -13.54 -21.45 21.85
C GLU A 105 -13.81 -22.17 20.52
N SER A 106 -12.85 -22.08 19.59
CA SER A 106 -12.90 -22.84 18.33
C SER A 106 -12.35 -24.24 18.54
N VAL A 107 -13.20 -25.26 18.40
CA VAL A 107 -12.88 -26.67 18.62
C VAL A 107 -12.91 -27.40 17.28
N ALA A 108 -11.72 -27.68 16.76
CA ALA A 108 -11.52 -28.39 15.50
C ALA A 108 -11.37 -29.90 15.75
N LEU A 109 -12.37 -30.70 15.39
CA LEU A 109 -12.32 -32.17 15.38
C LEU A 109 -11.63 -32.67 14.12
N ARG A 110 -10.48 -33.35 14.27
CA ARG A 110 -9.87 -34.10 13.17
C ARG A 110 -10.44 -35.51 13.12
N TYR A 111 -10.97 -35.91 11.97
CA TYR A 111 -11.65 -37.20 11.78
C TYR A 111 -11.44 -37.79 10.39
N ALA A 112 -11.70 -39.08 10.23
CA ALA A 112 -11.81 -39.76 8.94
C ALA A 112 -13.20 -40.42 8.81
N ASN A 113 -13.81 -40.25 7.64
CA ASN A 113 -15.09 -40.85 7.27
C ASN A 113 -14.97 -41.46 5.87
N GLY A 114 -14.42 -42.68 5.81
CA GLY A 114 -14.22 -43.41 4.55
C GLY A 114 -15.47 -44.10 3.99
N THR A 115 -16.67 -43.75 4.47
CA THR A 115 -17.93 -44.44 4.10
C THR A 115 -18.50 -43.98 2.75
N GLY A 116 -18.06 -42.83 2.24
CA GLY A 116 -18.58 -42.22 1.01
C GLY A 116 -19.91 -41.46 1.19
N ALA A 117 -20.46 -41.39 2.40
CA ALA A 117 -21.63 -40.60 2.74
C ALA A 117 -21.35 -39.69 3.95
N GLN A 118 -22.13 -38.62 4.11
CA GLN A 118 -22.06 -37.78 5.32
C GLN A 118 -22.55 -38.56 6.53
N MET A 119 -21.75 -38.57 7.59
CA MET A 119 -22.07 -39.19 8.87
C MET A 119 -22.32 -38.13 9.95
N SER A 120 -22.60 -38.55 11.19
CA SER A 120 -22.81 -37.64 12.30
C SER A 120 -22.43 -38.27 13.65
N LEU A 121 -22.04 -37.39 14.58
CA LEU A 121 -21.89 -37.67 16.02
C LEU A 121 -22.54 -36.51 16.80
N SER A 122 -22.88 -36.75 18.06
CA SER A 122 -23.40 -35.71 18.95
C SER A 122 -22.28 -35.11 19.80
N LEU A 123 -22.20 -33.78 19.81
CA LEU A 123 -21.24 -32.99 20.58
C LEU A 123 -21.84 -32.63 21.95
N TYR A 124 -21.08 -32.89 23.01
CA TYR A 124 -21.42 -32.58 24.40
C TYR A 124 -20.33 -31.72 25.04
N VAL A 125 -20.74 -30.80 25.91
CA VAL A 125 -19.84 -30.00 26.76
C VAL A 125 -20.27 -30.18 28.21
N ASN A 126 -19.34 -30.58 29.08
CA ASN A 126 -19.60 -30.78 30.51
C ASN A 126 -20.83 -31.67 30.79
N GLY A 127 -20.98 -32.73 29.99
CA GLY A 127 -22.09 -33.69 30.08
C GLY A 127 -23.42 -33.21 29.50
N THR A 128 -23.51 -31.98 28.98
CA THR A 128 -24.72 -31.44 28.35
C THR A 128 -24.61 -31.55 26.83
N LYS A 129 -25.65 -32.09 26.17
CA LYS A 129 -25.71 -32.18 24.71
C LYS A 129 -25.82 -30.77 24.13
N LEU A 130 -24.88 -30.40 23.26
CA LEU A 130 -24.91 -29.13 22.55
C LEU A 130 -25.72 -29.28 21.26
N LYS A 131 -25.26 -30.16 20.36
CA LYS A 131 -25.91 -30.43 19.07
C LYS A 131 -25.44 -31.75 18.46
N GLN A 132 -26.10 -32.16 17.39
CA GLN A 132 -25.56 -33.14 16.45
C GLN A 132 -24.66 -32.41 15.45
N ILE A 133 -23.47 -32.95 15.20
CA ILE A 133 -22.53 -32.44 14.21
C ILE A 133 -22.50 -33.35 12.98
N LEU A 134 -22.31 -32.75 11.81
CA LEU A 134 -22.29 -33.44 10.53
C LEU A 134 -20.85 -33.62 10.08
N LEU A 135 -20.52 -34.82 9.61
CA LEU A 135 -19.17 -35.24 9.27
C LEU A 135 -19.15 -35.70 7.82
N PRO A 136 -18.89 -34.81 6.84
CA PRO A 136 -18.73 -35.17 5.43
C PRO A 136 -17.78 -36.35 5.18
N ALA A 137 -17.95 -37.02 4.04
CA ALA A 137 -17.07 -38.13 3.66
C ALA A 137 -15.66 -37.62 3.35
N SER A 138 -14.64 -38.27 3.93
CA SER A 138 -13.26 -38.12 3.50
C SER A 138 -13.00 -38.99 2.26
N ALA A 139 -11.88 -38.75 1.56
CA ALA A 139 -11.56 -39.50 0.35
C ALA A 139 -11.42 -41.01 0.59
N ASN A 140 -10.92 -41.41 1.77
CA ASN A 140 -10.80 -42.77 2.27
C ASN A 140 -10.46 -42.73 3.78
N TRP A 141 -10.26 -43.89 4.40
CA TRP A 141 -9.92 -44.02 5.82
C TRP A 141 -8.51 -43.55 6.20
N ASP A 142 -7.59 -43.42 5.23
CA ASP A 142 -6.23 -42.88 5.42
C ASP A 142 -6.16 -41.36 5.22
N THR A 143 -7.31 -40.74 4.90
CA THR A 143 -7.45 -39.31 4.66
C THR A 143 -8.25 -38.68 5.79
N TRP A 144 -7.62 -37.78 6.52
CA TRP A 144 -8.20 -37.10 7.67
C TRP A 144 -8.55 -35.66 7.30
N THR A 145 -9.71 -35.22 7.73
CA THR A 145 -10.21 -33.85 7.56
C THR A 145 -10.61 -33.26 8.91
N THR A 146 -10.99 -32.00 8.93
CA THR A 146 -11.36 -31.28 10.15
C THR A 146 -12.77 -30.72 10.05
N GLU A 147 -13.56 -30.89 11.10
CA GLU A 147 -14.83 -30.18 11.32
C GLU A 147 -14.67 -29.26 12.54
N THR A 148 -15.02 -27.99 12.41
CA THR A 148 -14.76 -26.98 13.45
C THR A 148 -16.06 -26.45 14.03
N GLU A 149 -16.12 -26.42 15.37
CA GLU A 149 -17.28 -25.95 16.11
C GLU A 149 -16.91 -24.83 17.08
N SER A 150 -17.80 -23.85 17.24
CA SER A 150 -17.69 -22.85 18.31
C SER A 150 -18.34 -23.38 19.58
N VAL A 151 -17.58 -23.45 20.66
CA VAL A 151 -17.96 -24.16 21.89
C VAL A 151 -17.72 -23.27 23.11
N ALA A 152 -18.79 -22.96 23.84
CA ALA A 152 -18.70 -22.22 25.11
C ALA A 152 -18.01 -23.06 26.19
N LEU A 153 -16.77 -22.70 26.55
CA LEU A 153 -16.00 -23.29 27.64
C LEU A 153 -15.94 -22.34 28.84
N LYS A 154 -15.73 -22.90 30.03
CA LYS A 154 -15.53 -22.12 31.26
C LYS A 154 -14.04 -21.89 31.45
N ALA A 155 -13.65 -20.85 32.18
CA ALA A 155 -12.26 -20.74 32.60
C ALA A 155 -11.86 -21.95 33.45
N GLY A 156 -10.75 -22.59 33.11
CA GLY A 156 -10.25 -23.80 33.76
C GLY A 156 -10.60 -25.08 33.00
N THR A 157 -10.87 -26.16 33.73
CA THR A 157 -11.05 -27.49 33.15
C THR A 157 -12.49 -27.73 32.68
N ASP A 158 -12.64 -28.10 31.41
CA ASP A 158 -13.90 -28.53 30.80
C ASP A 158 -13.78 -29.93 30.20
N THR A 159 -14.92 -30.52 29.84
CA THR A 159 -14.98 -31.76 29.07
C THR A 159 -15.73 -31.56 27.76
N ILE A 160 -15.17 -32.04 26.66
CA ILE A 160 -15.79 -32.06 25.34
C ILE A 160 -15.94 -33.51 24.93
N SER A 161 -17.14 -33.95 24.56
CA SER A 161 -17.38 -35.34 24.16
C SER A 161 -18.05 -35.47 22.80
N TYR A 162 -17.58 -36.43 22.02
CA TYR A 162 -18.25 -36.89 20.80
C TYR A 162 -18.85 -38.26 21.04
N LYS A 163 -20.18 -38.33 20.97
CA LYS A 163 -20.96 -39.51 21.29
C LYS A 163 -21.75 -39.98 20.08
N PHE A 164 -21.80 -41.29 19.85
CA PHE A 164 -22.69 -41.88 18.86
C PHE A 164 -24.07 -42.13 19.50
N ASP A 165 -24.92 -41.11 19.51
CA ASP A 165 -26.29 -41.20 20.05
C ASP A 165 -27.23 -41.97 19.10
N SER A 166 -28.45 -42.25 19.57
CA SER A 166 -29.48 -42.96 18.81
C SER A 166 -29.89 -42.28 17.51
N ALA A 167 -29.78 -40.95 17.41
CA ALA A 167 -30.11 -40.15 16.23
C ALA A 167 -28.93 -39.96 15.26
N ASP A 168 -27.74 -40.40 15.63
CA ASP A 168 -26.52 -40.21 14.84
C ASP A 168 -26.36 -41.30 13.78
N LEU A 169 -25.47 -41.08 12.80
CA LEU A 169 -25.15 -42.04 11.74
C LEU A 169 -23.83 -42.81 11.99
N GLY A 170 -22.93 -42.27 12.82
CA GLY A 170 -21.74 -42.97 13.32
C GLY A 170 -20.73 -43.36 12.24
N ASN A 171 -20.00 -44.46 12.46
CA ASN A 171 -19.00 -45.03 11.55
C ASN A 171 -17.98 -44.00 11.05
N VAL A 172 -17.29 -43.35 11.99
CA VAL A 172 -16.17 -42.42 11.75
C VAL A 172 -15.00 -42.79 12.66
N ASN A 173 -13.79 -42.33 12.33
CA ASN A 173 -12.62 -42.40 13.21
C ASN A 173 -12.27 -40.99 13.70
N VAL A 174 -12.04 -40.84 15.00
CA VAL A 174 -11.69 -39.56 15.64
C VAL A 174 -10.22 -39.56 16.01
N ASP A 175 -9.46 -38.59 15.53
CA ASP A 175 -8.01 -38.53 15.70
C ASP A 175 -7.60 -37.61 16.85
N ASN A 176 -8.02 -36.35 16.80
CA ASN A 176 -7.76 -35.38 17.86
C ASN A 176 -8.80 -34.26 17.83
N ILE A 177 -8.79 -33.43 18.88
CA ILE A 177 -9.35 -32.08 18.79
C ILE A 177 -8.24 -31.05 18.95
N THR A 178 -8.37 -29.92 18.26
CA THR A 178 -7.59 -28.72 18.56
C THR A 178 -8.51 -27.65 19.11
N VAL A 179 -8.24 -27.20 20.34
CA VAL A 179 -8.98 -26.10 20.99
C VAL A 179 -8.17 -24.83 20.83
N THR A 180 -8.69 -23.89 20.05
CA THR A 180 -8.10 -22.57 19.84
C THR A 180 -8.94 -21.55 20.59
N PRO A 181 -8.33 -20.72 21.46
CA PRO A 181 -9.06 -19.65 22.11
C PRO A 181 -9.77 -18.75 21.08
N ALA A 182 -11.00 -18.34 21.37
CA ALA A 182 -11.68 -17.30 20.62
C ALA A 182 -10.77 -16.08 20.59
N ALA A 183 -10.71 -15.40 19.44
CA ALA A 183 -10.06 -14.09 19.41
C ALA A 183 -10.71 -13.23 20.50
N PRO A 184 -9.93 -12.59 21.39
CA PRO A 184 -10.51 -11.68 22.36
C PRO A 184 -11.36 -10.65 21.60
N PRO A 185 -12.52 -10.25 22.15
CA PRO A 185 -13.33 -9.22 21.51
C PRO A 185 -12.46 -7.99 21.25
N PRO A 186 -12.66 -7.28 20.13
CA PRO A 186 -11.97 -6.03 19.83
C PRO A 186 -11.80 -5.16 21.07
N ALA A 187 -10.61 -4.56 21.22
CA ALA A 187 -10.32 -3.70 22.36
C ALA A 187 -11.40 -2.63 22.53
N GLY A 188 -11.93 -2.50 23.75
CA GLY A 188 -13.02 -1.56 24.06
C GLY A 188 -14.44 -2.11 23.85
N GLN A 189 -14.61 -3.35 23.39
CA GLN A 189 -15.93 -3.98 23.28
C GLN A 189 -16.41 -4.57 24.62
N PHE A 190 -17.67 -4.30 24.98
CA PHE A 190 -18.35 -4.80 26.16
C PHE A 190 -19.70 -5.40 25.76
N GLU A 191 -19.86 -6.69 25.99
CA GLU A 191 -21.07 -7.45 25.66
C GLU A 191 -22.23 -7.12 26.62
N ALA A 192 -23.46 -6.96 26.08
CA ALA A 192 -24.61 -6.51 26.86
C ALA A 192 -25.11 -7.57 27.84
N GLU A 193 -25.00 -8.84 27.52
CA GLU A 193 -25.35 -9.95 28.41
C GLU A 193 -24.42 -10.09 29.61
N SER A 194 -23.26 -9.44 29.57
CA SER A 194 -22.33 -9.31 30.71
C SER A 194 -22.54 -8.01 31.51
N ALA A 195 -23.46 -7.15 31.08
CA ALA A 195 -23.75 -5.87 31.73
C ALA A 195 -24.70 -6.03 32.93
N ALA A 196 -24.77 -5.02 33.79
CA ALA A 196 -25.72 -4.99 34.90
C ALA A 196 -27.14 -4.66 34.38
N LEU A 197 -28.08 -5.58 34.58
CA LEU A 197 -29.46 -5.48 34.09
C LEU A 197 -30.44 -5.10 35.21
N SER A 198 -31.45 -4.27 34.89
CA SER A 198 -32.47 -3.84 35.85
C SER A 198 -33.76 -3.36 35.17
N GLY A 199 -34.84 -3.28 35.94
CA GLY A 199 -36.10 -2.69 35.45
C GLY A 199 -36.80 -3.49 34.36
N GLY A 200 -36.52 -4.80 34.27
CA GLY A 200 -37.15 -5.72 33.32
C GLY A 200 -36.33 -6.04 32.07
N THR A 201 -35.09 -5.56 31.95
CA THR A 201 -34.14 -6.04 30.93
C THR A 201 -33.68 -7.47 31.25
N VAL A 202 -33.49 -8.27 30.20
CA VAL A 202 -33.16 -9.70 30.33
C VAL A 202 -32.31 -10.15 29.15
N VAL A 203 -31.39 -11.10 29.40
CA VAL A 203 -30.59 -11.75 28.35
C VAL A 203 -31.47 -12.69 27.52
N ALA A 204 -31.32 -12.63 26.21
CA ALA A 204 -31.99 -13.48 25.25
C ALA A 204 -31.02 -13.91 24.12
N SER A 205 -31.43 -14.88 23.31
CA SER A 205 -30.61 -15.48 22.25
C SER A 205 -31.45 -16.04 21.10
N ASP A 206 -32.72 -15.64 21.00
CA ASP A 206 -33.71 -16.11 20.04
C ASP A 206 -33.68 -15.37 18.69
N HIS A 207 -32.66 -14.52 18.47
CA HIS A 207 -32.32 -13.88 17.19
C HIS A 207 -30.88 -14.22 16.81
N ALA A 208 -30.57 -14.25 15.52
CA ALA A 208 -29.23 -14.58 15.02
C ALA A 208 -28.30 -13.35 14.93
N ASN A 209 -27.00 -13.59 14.70
CA ASN A 209 -25.96 -12.59 14.38
C ASN A 209 -25.59 -11.57 15.49
N TYR A 210 -25.92 -11.85 16.75
CA TYR A 210 -25.41 -11.14 17.92
C TYR A 210 -23.92 -11.48 18.18
N THR A 211 -23.21 -10.68 18.96
CA THR A 211 -21.85 -10.99 19.45
C THR A 211 -21.91 -11.67 20.81
N GLY A 212 -20.83 -12.36 21.22
CA GLY A 212 -20.81 -13.06 22.50
C GLY A 212 -21.77 -14.25 22.57
N THR A 213 -22.52 -14.33 23.68
CA THR A 213 -23.37 -15.46 24.07
C THR A 213 -24.87 -15.14 24.03
N GLY A 214 -25.23 -13.87 23.86
CA GLY A 214 -26.62 -13.43 23.71
C GLY A 214 -26.69 -11.92 23.51
N PHE A 215 -27.87 -11.36 23.66
CA PHE A 215 -28.13 -9.93 23.66
C PHE A 215 -29.11 -9.58 24.79
N VAL A 216 -29.34 -8.29 25.02
CA VAL A 216 -30.30 -7.82 26.03
C VAL A 216 -31.56 -7.26 25.38
N GLY A 217 -32.70 -7.87 25.70
CA GLY A 217 -34.03 -7.37 25.40
C GLY A 217 -34.74 -6.82 26.65
N GLY A 218 -36.06 -6.73 26.59
CA GLY A 218 -36.89 -6.33 27.73
C GLY A 218 -37.22 -4.84 27.81
N TYR A 219 -36.87 -4.06 26.78
CA TYR A 219 -37.25 -2.66 26.60
C TYR A 219 -38.72 -2.49 26.15
N THR A 220 -39.64 -3.25 26.75
CA THR A 220 -41.07 -3.24 26.41
C THR A 220 -41.81 -2.09 27.07
N ASP A 221 -42.95 -1.66 26.52
CA ASP A 221 -43.73 -0.55 27.10
C ASP A 221 -44.16 -0.77 28.56
N ALA A 222 -44.30 -2.03 29.00
CA ALA A 222 -44.55 -2.36 30.40
C ALA A 222 -43.39 -1.97 31.34
N ASN A 223 -42.18 -1.90 30.81
CA ASN A 223 -40.95 -1.56 31.51
C ASN A 223 -40.48 -0.11 31.25
N LYS A 224 -41.29 0.70 30.55
CA LYS A 224 -41.00 2.10 30.26
C LYS A 224 -40.81 2.90 31.56
N GLY A 225 -39.75 3.68 31.62
CA GLY A 225 -39.28 4.39 32.81
C GLY A 225 -38.39 3.56 33.75
N ALA A 226 -38.34 2.23 33.60
CA ALA A 226 -37.62 1.33 34.49
C ALA A 226 -36.44 0.62 33.82
N ALA A 227 -36.64 0.01 32.64
CA ALA A 227 -35.65 -0.85 31.96
C ALA A 227 -34.31 -0.13 31.72
N ASN A 228 -33.20 -0.79 32.08
CA ASN A 228 -31.85 -0.26 31.97
C ASN A 228 -30.78 -1.36 31.84
N THR A 229 -29.82 -1.15 30.94
CA THR A 229 -28.59 -1.95 30.79
C THR A 229 -27.39 -1.05 31.09
N THR A 230 -26.55 -1.44 32.06
CA THR A 230 -25.38 -0.66 32.50
C THR A 230 -24.08 -1.43 32.30
N PHE A 231 -23.24 -0.93 31.40
CA PHE A 231 -21.90 -1.41 31.13
C PHE A 231 -20.91 -0.78 32.12
N THR A 232 -20.02 -1.60 32.68
CA THR A 232 -18.89 -1.11 33.48
C THR A 232 -17.65 -1.04 32.60
N VAL A 233 -17.24 0.19 32.27
CA VAL A 233 -16.14 0.48 31.35
C VAL A 233 -14.96 1.00 32.18
N SER A 234 -13.78 0.38 32.05
CA SER A 234 -12.59 0.81 32.79
C SER A 234 -11.59 1.44 31.84
N GLU A 235 -11.19 2.66 32.16
CA GLU A 235 -10.41 3.52 31.28
C GLU A 235 -9.12 3.98 31.95
N SER A 236 -8.03 4.05 31.18
CA SER A 236 -6.70 4.41 31.71
C SER A 236 -6.56 5.90 32.03
N GLY A 237 -7.39 6.75 31.43
CA GLY A 237 -7.43 8.20 31.62
C GLY A 237 -8.86 8.75 31.70
N ALA A 238 -9.03 10.02 32.02
CA ALA A 238 -10.33 10.70 31.88
C ALA A 238 -10.37 11.42 30.54
N GLY A 239 -11.54 11.54 29.90
CA GLY A 239 -11.73 12.31 28.68
C GLY A 239 -12.91 11.89 27.80
N SER A 240 -13.07 12.58 26.68
CA SER A 240 -14.10 12.27 25.69
C SER A 240 -13.71 11.04 24.87
N THR A 241 -14.63 10.12 24.69
CA THR A 241 -14.50 8.98 23.79
C THR A 241 -15.82 8.80 23.02
N THR A 242 -15.86 7.85 22.10
CA THR A 242 -17.10 7.38 21.50
C THR A 242 -17.58 6.12 22.22
N THR A 243 -18.90 5.96 22.33
CA THR A 243 -19.55 4.69 22.62
C THR A 243 -20.44 4.34 21.43
N THR A 244 -20.10 3.25 20.76
CA THR A 244 -20.89 2.71 19.64
C THR A 244 -21.77 1.59 20.15
N LEU A 245 -23.07 1.83 20.22
CA LEU A 245 -24.08 0.84 20.56
C LEU A 245 -24.39 -0.02 19.34
N ARG A 246 -24.28 -1.35 19.47
CA ARG A 246 -24.85 -2.29 18.50
C ARG A 246 -26.24 -2.73 18.96
N TYR A 247 -27.26 -2.59 18.11
CA TYR A 247 -28.66 -2.81 18.46
C TYR A 247 -29.48 -3.40 17.31
N ALA A 248 -30.62 -4.01 17.62
CA ALA A 248 -31.64 -4.40 16.64
C ALA A 248 -32.96 -3.68 16.92
N ASN A 249 -33.58 -3.14 15.87
CA ASN A 249 -34.88 -2.46 15.92
C ASN A 249 -35.77 -2.97 14.77
N GLY A 250 -36.35 -4.16 14.96
CA GLY A 250 -37.22 -4.80 13.97
C GLY A 250 -38.65 -4.24 13.93
N THR A 251 -38.91 -3.07 14.51
CA THR A 251 -40.27 -2.52 14.63
C THR A 251 -40.77 -1.82 13.36
N GLY A 252 -39.87 -1.52 12.42
CA GLY A 252 -40.17 -0.78 11.18
C GLY A 252 -40.31 0.74 11.35
N ALA A 253 -40.12 1.29 12.55
CA ALA A 253 -40.06 2.72 12.82
C ALA A 253 -38.82 3.08 13.64
N GLN A 254 -38.39 4.33 13.58
CA GLN A 254 -37.29 4.83 14.42
C GLN A 254 -37.71 4.81 15.89
N MET A 255 -36.88 4.21 16.74
CA MET A 255 -37.07 4.11 18.18
C MET A 255 -36.04 4.97 18.92
N SER A 256 -36.09 4.98 20.25
CA SER A 256 -35.13 5.73 21.07
C SER A 256 -34.90 5.07 22.43
N LEU A 257 -33.69 5.29 22.96
CA LEU A 257 -33.32 5.06 24.36
C LEU A 257 -32.58 6.30 24.88
N SER A 258 -32.40 6.40 26.19
CA SER A 258 -31.63 7.47 26.81
C SER A 258 -30.26 6.97 27.26
N LEU A 259 -29.20 7.66 26.84
CA LEU A 259 -27.81 7.36 27.20
C LEU A 259 -27.42 8.10 28.49
N TYR A 260 -26.87 7.37 29.44
CA TYR A 260 -26.37 7.85 30.72
C TYR A 260 -24.90 7.50 30.89
N VAL A 261 -24.14 8.41 31.52
CA VAL A 261 -22.76 8.16 31.95
C VAL A 261 -22.62 8.54 33.42
N ASN A 262 -22.13 7.61 34.24
CA ASN A 262 -21.93 7.78 35.67
C ASN A 262 -23.19 8.34 36.38
N GLY A 263 -24.37 7.84 35.98
CA GLY A 263 -25.67 8.25 36.53
C GLY A 263 -26.24 9.56 35.97
N THR A 264 -25.52 10.26 35.09
CA THR A 264 -25.97 11.51 34.47
C THR A 264 -26.52 11.25 33.06
N LYS A 265 -27.74 11.74 32.78
CA LYS A 265 -28.34 11.65 31.43
C LYS A 265 -27.54 12.53 30.47
N ILE A 266 -26.99 11.94 29.42
CA ILE A 266 -26.26 12.66 28.37
C ILE A 266 -27.24 13.17 27.33
N LYS A 267 -28.00 12.26 26.70
CA LYS A 267 -29.07 12.60 25.76
C LYS A 267 -29.99 11.41 25.47
N GLN A 268 -31.07 11.69 24.75
CA GLN A 268 -31.89 10.68 24.09
C GLN A 268 -31.26 10.35 22.72
N ILE A 269 -30.97 9.08 22.48
CA ILE A 269 -30.40 8.57 21.23
C ILE A 269 -31.50 8.02 20.34
N LEU A 270 -31.34 8.19 19.03
CA LEU A 270 -32.31 7.74 18.04
C LEU A 270 -31.79 6.47 17.38
N LEU A 271 -32.66 5.47 17.28
CA LEU A 271 -32.32 4.13 16.80
C LEU A 271 -33.18 3.82 15.57
N PRO A 272 -32.68 4.11 14.35
CA PRO A 272 -33.34 3.72 13.10
C PRO A 272 -33.84 2.28 13.05
N ALA A 273 -34.86 2.01 12.24
CA ALA A 273 -35.35 0.65 12.04
C ALA A 273 -34.29 -0.20 11.32
N THR A 274 -34.00 -1.38 11.86
CA THR A 274 -33.21 -2.41 11.17
C THR A 274 -34.15 -3.22 10.26
N ALA A 275 -33.59 -3.97 9.31
CA ALA A 275 -34.39 -4.75 8.36
C ALA A 275 -35.30 -5.79 9.04
N ASN A 276 -34.83 -6.38 10.14
CA ASN A 276 -35.54 -7.32 11.01
C ASN A 276 -34.76 -7.48 12.34
N TRP A 277 -35.22 -8.38 13.22
CA TRP A 277 -34.59 -8.65 14.51
C TRP A 277 -33.27 -9.43 14.45
N ASP A 278 -32.98 -10.10 13.34
CA ASP A 278 -31.70 -10.80 13.09
C ASP A 278 -30.65 -9.88 12.44
N THR A 279 -31.03 -8.61 12.20
CA THR A 279 -30.19 -7.58 11.59
C THR A 279 -29.84 -6.52 12.63
N TRP A 280 -28.55 -6.30 12.83
CA TRP A 280 -28.02 -5.40 13.85
C TRP A 280 -27.45 -4.13 13.21
N GLY A 281 -27.91 -2.97 13.66
CA GLY A 281 -27.35 -1.66 13.31
C GLY A 281 -26.42 -1.14 14.41
N THR A 282 -25.79 0.00 14.15
CA THR A 282 -24.92 0.68 15.12
C THR A 282 -25.31 2.14 15.26
N GLU A 283 -25.23 2.67 16.48
CA GLU A 283 -25.39 4.10 16.78
C GLU A 283 -24.21 4.56 17.62
N THR A 284 -23.52 5.61 17.20
CA THR A 284 -22.27 6.07 17.83
C THR A 284 -22.46 7.42 18.49
N GLU A 285 -22.02 7.52 19.75
CA GLU A 285 -22.17 8.72 20.55
C GLU A 285 -20.90 9.16 21.25
N SER A 286 -20.62 10.45 21.27
CA SER A 286 -19.52 11.01 22.06
C SER A 286 -19.93 11.13 23.54
N VAL A 287 -19.11 10.56 24.43
CA VAL A 287 -19.30 10.55 25.89
C VAL A 287 -18.01 10.94 26.60
N SER A 288 -18.10 11.60 27.76
CA SER A 288 -16.93 11.86 28.60
C SER A 288 -16.85 10.87 29.75
N LEU A 289 -15.75 10.12 29.83
CA LEU A 289 -15.47 9.13 30.86
C LEU A 289 -14.41 9.65 31.85
N ASN A 290 -14.48 9.19 33.10
CA ASN A 290 -13.46 9.41 34.12
C ASN A 290 -12.32 8.39 33.98
N ALA A 291 -11.15 8.66 34.57
CA ALA A 291 -10.14 7.64 34.75
C ALA A 291 -10.64 6.55 35.71
N GLY A 292 -10.34 5.30 35.39
CA GLY A 292 -10.82 4.13 36.12
C GLY A 292 -12.23 3.71 35.68
N SER A 293 -13.02 3.23 36.62
CA SER A 293 -14.33 2.62 36.33
C SER A 293 -15.42 3.66 36.05
N ASN A 294 -16.17 3.45 34.98
CA ASN A 294 -17.30 4.25 34.54
C ASN A 294 -18.53 3.37 34.31
N ALA A 295 -19.71 3.91 34.57
CA ALA A 295 -20.98 3.28 34.25
C ALA A 295 -21.59 3.94 33.01
N VAL A 296 -21.60 3.25 31.87
CA VAL A 296 -22.29 3.69 30.65
C VAL A 296 -23.61 2.93 30.56
N SER A 297 -24.74 3.62 30.53
CA SER A 297 -26.06 2.97 30.60
C SER A 297 -27.01 3.41 29.50
N TYR A 298 -27.80 2.47 29.00
CA TYR A 298 -28.88 2.72 28.06
C TYR A 298 -30.20 2.39 28.77
N LYS A 299 -31.04 3.41 28.94
CA LYS A 299 -32.26 3.36 29.73
C LYS A 299 -33.48 3.67 28.87
N PHE A 300 -34.58 2.94 29.07
CA PHE A 300 -35.86 3.25 28.47
C PHE A 300 -36.63 4.20 29.38
N ASP A 301 -36.42 5.51 29.20
CA ASP A 301 -37.09 6.54 30.00
C ASP A 301 -38.55 6.75 29.58
N SER A 302 -39.29 7.52 30.38
CA SER A 302 -40.69 7.88 30.10
C SER A 302 -40.88 8.65 28.78
N SER A 303 -39.85 9.35 28.31
CA SER A 303 -39.86 10.10 27.04
C SER A 303 -39.41 9.29 25.83
N ASP A 304 -38.95 8.05 26.03
CA ASP A 304 -38.41 7.21 24.97
C ASP A 304 -39.48 6.40 24.25
N LEU A 305 -39.13 5.90 23.07
CA LEU A 305 -39.99 5.00 22.29
C LEU A 305 -39.70 3.51 22.54
N GLY A 306 -38.46 3.14 22.89
CA GLY A 306 -38.05 1.80 23.33
C GLY A 306 -38.27 0.68 22.31
N ASN A 307 -38.57 -0.52 22.78
CA ASN A 307 -38.80 -1.73 21.99
C ASN A 307 -37.63 -2.05 21.03
N VAL A 308 -36.41 -2.14 21.57
CA VAL A 308 -35.18 -2.51 20.84
C VAL A 308 -34.41 -3.61 21.60
N ASN A 309 -33.47 -4.27 20.93
CA ASN A 309 -32.50 -5.19 21.54
C ASN A 309 -31.10 -4.57 21.50
N ILE A 310 -30.31 -4.72 22.56
CA ILE A 310 -28.92 -4.24 22.66
C ILE A 310 -27.98 -5.43 22.69
N ASP A 311 -26.98 -5.43 21.81
CA ASP A 311 -26.02 -6.52 21.67
C ASP A 311 -24.72 -6.24 22.44
N ASN A 312 -24.03 -5.17 22.10
CA ASN A 312 -22.81 -4.75 22.78
C ASN A 312 -22.61 -3.25 22.65
N ILE A 313 -21.62 -2.73 23.38
CA ILE A 313 -21.02 -1.43 23.08
C ILE A 313 -19.56 -1.59 22.72
N VAL A 314 -19.05 -0.72 21.85
CA VAL A 314 -17.62 -0.50 21.67
C VAL A 314 -17.30 0.90 22.17
N VAL A 315 -16.41 0.99 23.15
CA VAL A 315 -15.88 2.25 23.67
C VAL A 315 -14.55 2.52 22.99
N GLY A 316 -14.45 3.66 22.30
CA GLY A 316 -13.23 4.10 21.65
C GLY A 316 -12.13 4.44 22.66
N ALA A 317 -10.91 4.67 22.18
CA ALA A 317 -9.85 5.23 23.01
C ALA A 317 -10.25 6.62 23.53
N ILE A 318 -9.99 6.88 24.82
CA ILE A 318 -10.21 8.22 25.38
C ILE A 318 -9.33 9.25 24.69
N THR A 319 -9.98 10.28 24.18
CA THR A 319 -9.41 11.60 23.93
C THR A 319 -9.46 12.37 25.26
N PRO A 320 -8.33 12.65 25.94
CA PRO A 320 -8.32 13.39 27.19
C PRO A 320 -9.14 14.69 27.10
N PRO A 321 -9.77 15.19 28.18
CA PRO A 321 -10.41 16.50 28.10
C PRO A 321 -9.34 17.46 27.60
N THR A 322 -9.69 18.29 26.61
CA THR A 322 -8.78 19.26 26.01
C THR A 322 -8.14 20.07 27.12
N THR A 323 -6.94 19.66 27.51
CA THR A 323 -6.03 20.51 28.24
C THR A 323 -5.66 21.58 27.23
N THR A 324 -5.86 22.82 27.63
CA THR A 324 -5.17 23.97 27.03
C THR A 324 -3.72 23.53 26.72
N PRO A 325 -3.21 23.76 25.50
CA PRO A 325 -1.98 23.14 25.01
C PRO A 325 -0.87 23.19 26.06
N SER A 326 -0.37 22.02 26.46
CA SER A 326 0.87 21.96 27.23
C SER A 326 2.02 22.31 26.28
N THR A 327 2.39 23.58 26.25
CA THR A 327 3.64 24.08 25.65
C THR A 327 4.84 23.86 26.59
N SER A 328 4.74 22.96 27.57
CA SER A 328 5.83 22.69 28.52
C SER A 328 6.57 21.41 28.11
N PRO A 329 7.85 21.49 27.69
CA PRO A 329 8.66 20.31 27.42
C PRO A 329 8.96 19.62 28.75
N SER A 330 8.72 18.31 28.82
CA SER A 330 9.25 17.51 29.92
C SER A 330 10.65 17.01 29.54
N SER A 331 11.64 17.25 30.41
CA SER A 331 13.03 16.83 30.22
C SER A 331 13.26 15.32 30.48
N SER A 332 12.22 14.49 30.51
CA SER A 332 12.31 13.04 30.74
C SER A 332 11.01 12.29 30.39
N SER A 333 10.32 12.65 29.29
CA SER A 333 9.20 11.85 28.81
C SER A 333 9.71 10.45 28.43
N PRO A 334 8.98 9.36 28.75
CA PRO A 334 9.17 8.11 28.01
C PRO A 334 9.06 8.39 26.50
N PRO A 335 9.74 7.60 25.63
CA PRO A 335 9.63 7.78 24.20
C PRO A 335 8.14 7.82 23.80
N PRO A 336 7.74 8.70 22.87
CA PRO A 336 6.36 8.79 22.45
C PRO A 336 5.87 7.41 22.01
N SER A 337 4.67 7.01 22.44
CA SER A 337 4.04 5.78 21.96
C SER A 337 3.58 5.99 20.52
N GLY A 338 4.03 5.12 19.60
CA GLY A 338 3.68 5.18 18.19
C GLY A 338 4.81 4.70 17.30
N THR A 339 4.67 4.93 15.99
CA THR A 339 5.71 4.61 15.00
C THR A 339 6.57 5.86 14.74
N PRO A 340 7.89 5.80 14.98
CA PRO A 340 8.81 6.86 14.64
C PRO A 340 9.21 6.81 13.16
N TYR A 341 9.34 8.00 12.55
CA TYR A 341 9.81 8.21 11.19
C TYR A 341 11.01 9.18 11.23
N GLU A 342 12.17 8.67 10.83
CA GLU A 342 13.48 9.32 11.00
C GLU A 342 13.67 10.49 10.02
N ALA A 343 13.96 11.68 10.53
CA ALA A 343 14.00 12.90 9.72
C ALA A 343 15.21 12.94 8.78
N GLU A 344 16.33 12.29 9.11
CA GLU A 344 17.53 12.29 8.27
C GLU A 344 17.40 11.50 6.97
N THR A 345 16.33 10.70 6.84
CA THR A 345 15.98 9.97 5.61
C THR A 345 14.96 10.71 4.74
N ALA A 346 14.35 11.76 5.26
CA ALA A 346 13.25 12.50 4.66
C ALA A 346 13.69 13.46 3.55
N PHE A 347 12.73 13.99 2.78
CA PHE A 347 13.01 15.05 1.81
C PHE A 347 13.51 16.30 2.55
N THR A 348 14.54 16.96 2.01
CA THR A 348 14.99 18.26 2.54
C THR A 348 15.27 19.27 1.43
N ALA A 349 14.94 20.53 1.71
CA ALA A 349 15.28 21.63 0.84
C ALA A 349 15.59 22.92 1.62
N GLY A 350 16.34 23.84 1.00
CA GLY A 350 16.54 25.18 1.55
C GLY A 350 17.53 25.33 2.69
N GLY A 351 18.22 24.28 3.13
CA GLY A 351 19.23 24.37 4.19
C GLY A 351 19.46 23.13 5.05
N PRO A 352 18.44 22.32 5.39
CA PRO A 352 18.62 21.23 6.33
C PRO A 352 19.62 20.18 5.85
N SER A 353 20.40 19.64 6.78
CA SER A 353 21.41 18.63 6.51
C SER A 353 21.58 17.69 7.70
N VAL A 354 22.01 16.45 7.44
CA VAL A 354 22.25 15.43 8.46
C VAL A 354 23.46 15.80 9.33
N ALA A 355 23.31 15.68 10.64
CA ALA A 355 24.37 15.88 11.63
C ALA A 355 24.34 14.77 12.71
N THR A 356 25.46 14.62 13.43
CA THR A 356 25.66 13.54 14.43
C THR A 356 26.31 14.04 15.73
N SER A 357 26.42 15.36 15.90
CA SER A 357 27.18 15.98 17.00
C SER A 357 26.43 16.04 18.35
N ILE A 358 25.10 15.99 18.34
CA ILE A 358 24.28 15.86 19.56
C ILE A 358 24.16 14.36 19.83
N SER A 359 24.34 13.89 21.06
CA SER A 359 24.20 12.47 21.38
C SER A 359 22.74 12.07 21.63
N GLY A 360 22.42 10.79 21.42
CA GLY A 360 21.12 10.21 21.76
C GLY A 360 20.02 10.39 20.72
N TYR A 361 20.35 10.74 19.47
CA TYR A 361 19.42 10.65 18.33
C TYR A 361 19.05 9.20 18.01
N SER A 362 17.96 8.99 17.27
CA SER A 362 17.58 7.70 16.67
C SER A 362 18.13 7.57 15.25
N GLY A 363 17.98 6.41 14.62
CA GLY A 363 18.52 6.20 13.27
C GLY A 363 20.03 6.41 13.13
N THR A 364 20.41 7.13 12.08
CA THR A 364 21.81 7.37 11.65
C THR A 364 22.28 8.80 11.89
N GLY A 365 21.39 9.71 12.27
CA GLY A 365 21.68 11.11 12.53
C GLY A 365 20.41 11.87 12.86
N TYR A 366 20.46 13.19 12.69
CA TYR A 366 19.29 14.06 12.82
C TYR A 366 19.45 15.24 11.84
N LEU A 367 18.37 15.94 11.53
CA LEU A 367 18.42 17.15 10.70
C LEU A 367 18.70 18.41 11.53
N THR A 368 19.63 19.23 11.06
CA THR A 368 19.86 20.60 11.55
C THR A 368 19.88 21.57 10.37
N GLY A 369 19.96 22.89 10.62
CA GLY A 369 20.11 23.89 9.55
C GLY A 369 18.81 24.60 9.12
N PHE A 370 17.76 24.53 9.94
CA PHE A 370 16.52 25.29 9.74
C PHE A 370 16.70 26.79 10.05
N THR A 371 17.64 27.48 9.41
CA THR A 371 18.04 28.87 9.74
C THR A 371 17.67 29.90 8.67
N THR A 372 17.30 29.44 7.48
CA THR A 372 16.92 30.26 6.31
C THR A 372 15.44 30.10 6.01
N GLN A 373 14.75 31.17 5.63
CA GLN A 373 13.33 31.09 5.27
C GLN A 373 13.16 30.13 4.08
N GLY A 374 12.20 29.20 4.19
CA GLY A 374 11.97 28.14 3.21
C GLY A 374 12.85 26.90 3.40
N ALA A 375 13.67 26.84 4.46
CA ALA A 375 14.29 25.58 4.89
C ALA A 375 13.21 24.62 5.37
N GLU A 376 13.14 23.43 4.77
CA GLU A 376 12.09 22.46 5.03
C GLU A 376 12.60 21.02 5.06
N THR A 377 11.87 20.19 5.79
CA THR A 377 11.88 18.74 5.66
C THR A 377 10.45 18.24 5.55
N VAL A 378 10.23 17.18 4.76
CA VAL A 378 8.92 16.53 4.63
C VAL A 378 9.10 15.03 4.82
N ILE A 379 8.44 14.51 5.86
CA ILE A 379 8.56 13.13 6.34
C ILE A 379 7.32 12.36 5.91
N ASP A 380 7.52 11.30 5.13
CA ASP A 380 6.48 10.34 4.77
C ASP A 380 6.06 9.52 5.98
N THR A 381 4.75 9.39 6.17
CA THR A 381 4.14 8.60 7.26
C THR A 381 2.96 7.81 6.70
N ASP A 382 2.56 6.74 7.38
CA ASP A 382 1.43 5.91 6.97
C ASP A 382 0.55 5.61 8.18
N VAL A 383 -0.77 5.61 8.00
CA VAL A 383 -1.72 5.21 9.04
C VAL A 383 -2.78 4.25 8.47
N PRO A 384 -3.23 3.23 9.23
CA PRO A 384 -4.12 2.20 8.71
C PRO A 384 -5.56 2.66 8.47
N ALA A 385 -5.96 3.80 9.04
CA ALA A 385 -7.28 4.39 8.86
C ALA A 385 -7.23 5.90 9.13
N ALA A 386 -8.10 6.66 8.45
CA ALA A 386 -8.26 8.08 8.72
C ALA A 386 -8.73 8.34 10.17
N GLY A 387 -8.13 9.33 10.82
CA GLY A 387 -8.32 9.54 12.25
C GLY A 387 -7.67 10.80 12.79
N SER A 388 -7.83 11.02 14.10
CA SER A 388 -7.10 12.05 14.83
C SER A 388 -5.98 11.39 15.63
N ASP A 389 -4.74 11.69 15.25
CA ASP A 389 -3.54 11.04 15.76
C ASP A 389 -2.64 12.04 16.48
N ALA A 390 -2.01 11.60 17.57
CA ALA A 390 -0.95 12.38 18.17
C ALA A 390 0.30 12.27 17.28
N VAL A 391 0.72 13.40 16.72
CA VAL A 391 1.96 13.57 15.97
C VAL A 391 2.96 14.28 16.87
N THR A 392 4.06 13.61 17.17
CA THR A 392 5.07 14.06 18.13
C THR A 392 6.39 14.32 17.44
N LEU A 393 6.77 15.59 17.36
CA LEU A 393 8.06 16.02 16.87
C LEU A 393 9.12 15.86 17.97
N ARG A 394 10.18 15.11 17.71
CA ARG A 394 11.34 15.02 18.58
C ARG A 394 12.42 15.99 18.10
N TYR A 395 12.81 16.91 18.98
CA TYR A 395 13.65 18.05 18.61
C TYR A 395 14.69 18.39 19.67
N ALA A 396 15.75 19.09 19.29
CA ALA A 396 16.69 19.72 20.21
C ALA A 396 16.78 21.23 19.94
N ASN A 397 16.71 22.02 21.01
CA ASN A 397 16.85 23.47 20.98
C ASN A 397 17.83 23.94 22.05
N SER A 398 19.07 24.22 21.63
CA SER A 398 20.17 24.69 22.48
C SER A 398 20.35 26.22 22.48
N THR A 399 19.43 26.97 21.89
CA THR A 399 19.57 28.44 21.69
C THR A 399 19.34 29.27 22.95
N GLY A 400 18.92 28.65 24.06
CA GLY A 400 18.64 29.33 25.33
C GLY A 400 17.30 30.09 25.37
N SER A 401 16.51 30.07 24.29
CA SER A 401 15.16 30.62 24.24
C SER A 401 14.24 29.76 23.36
N ALA A 402 12.92 29.89 23.53
CA ALA A 402 11.98 29.16 22.68
C ALA A 402 12.14 29.60 21.23
N GLN A 403 12.23 28.63 20.33
CA GLN A 403 12.25 28.86 18.90
C GLN A 403 10.89 28.53 18.27
N THR A 404 10.55 29.11 17.13
CA THR A 404 9.35 28.78 16.38
C THR A 404 9.68 28.12 15.05
N ILE A 405 8.84 27.16 14.65
CA ILE A 405 8.91 26.48 13.35
C ILE A 405 7.50 26.08 12.91
N SER A 406 7.21 26.12 11.62
CA SER A 406 5.89 25.80 11.08
C SER A 406 5.75 24.31 10.77
N LEU A 407 4.60 23.75 11.15
CA LEU A 407 4.19 22.38 10.89
C LEU A 407 3.18 22.36 9.74
N TYR A 408 3.42 21.48 8.79
CA TYR A 408 2.59 21.21 7.62
C TYR A 408 2.10 19.77 7.64
N VAL A 409 0.89 19.57 7.15
CA VAL A 409 0.30 18.24 6.95
C VAL A 409 -0.20 18.20 5.53
N ASN A 410 0.30 17.27 4.72
CA ASN A 410 -0.14 17.08 3.34
C ASN A 410 0.01 18.35 2.49
N GLY A 411 1.05 19.15 2.74
CA GLY A 411 1.30 20.45 2.09
C GLY A 411 0.50 21.63 2.63
N LEU A 412 -0.42 21.40 3.58
CA LEU A 412 -1.24 22.45 4.20
C LEU A 412 -0.65 22.88 5.54
N LYS A 413 -0.53 24.19 5.76
CA LYS A 413 -0.04 24.73 7.03
C LYS A 413 -1.01 24.38 8.15
N ASN A 414 -0.52 23.64 9.15
CA ASN A 414 -1.32 23.16 10.29
C ASN A 414 -1.13 24.04 11.54
N ALA A 415 0.11 24.42 11.86
CA ALA A 415 0.44 25.30 12.98
C ALA A 415 1.81 25.98 12.85
N GLN A 416 2.01 27.03 13.64
CA GLN A 416 3.35 27.44 14.08
C GLN A 416 3.60 26.83 15.47
N LEU A 417 4.63 25.99 15.59
CA LEU A 417 5.04 25.37 16.84
C LEU A 417 5.96 26.34 17.60
N SER A 418 5.81 26.39 18.92
CA SER A 418 6.81 26.98 19.83
C SER A 418 7.56 25.83 20.50
N LEU A 419 8.87 25.80 20.31
CA LEU A 419 9.79 24.75 20.74
C LEU A 419 10.72 25.31 21.81
N PRO A 420 10.42 25.16 23.12
CA PRO A 420 11.24 25.73 24.18
C PRO A 420 12.66 25.14 24.21
N ALA A 421 13.61 25.95 24.66
CA ALA A 421 14.99 25.51 24.83
C ALA A 421 15.14 24.58 26.03
N GLY A 422 16.08 23.63 25.93
CA GLY A 422 16.40 22.70 26.99
C GLY A 422 17.63 21.85 26.67
N SER A 423 17.99 20.95 27.57
CA SER A 423 19.11 20.03 27.39
C SER A 423 18.66 18.71 26.75
N GLY A 424 19.38 18.24 25.73
CA GLY A 424 19.10 16.97 25.06
C GLY A 424 17.90 17.03 24.11
N TRP A 425 17.34 15.86 23.82
CA TRP A 425 16.15 15.70 22.97
C TRP A 425 14.88 15.94 23.78
N LEU A 426 14.01 16.79 23.25
CA LEU A 426 12.70 17.17 23.77
C LEU A 426 11.61 16.71 22.78
N THR A 427 10.36 16.75 23.20
CA THR A 427 9.21 16.42 22.35
C THR A 427 8.18 17.54 22.34
N SER A 428 7.52 17.71 21.19
CA SER A 428 6.36 18.58 21.01
C SER A 428 5.28 17.76 20.31
N SER A 429 4.13 17.58 20.97
CA SER A 429 3.06 16.71 20.47
C SER A 429 1.80 17.50 20.16
N ARG A 430 1.13 17.13 19.07
CA ARG A 430 -0.14 17.72 18.64
C ARG A 430 -1.05 16.63 18.08
N THR A 431 -2.33 16.68 18.44
CA THR A 431 -3.36 15.87 17.78
C THR A 431 -3.70 16.48 16.43
N ILE A 432 -3.55 15.68 15.36
CA ILE A 432 -3.70 16.09 13.97
C ILE A 432 -4.64 15.10 13.28
N ALA A 433 -5.53 15.61 12.42
CA ALA A 433 -6.31 14.75 11.54
C ALA A 433 -5.43 14.24 10.40
N LEU A 434 -5.26 12.92 10.31
CA LEU A 434 -4.55 12.21 9.25
C LEU A 434 -5.56 11.42 8.40
N ARG A 435 -5.26 11.27 7.09
CA ARG A 435 -6.04 10.42 6.18
C ARG A 435 -5.59 8.97 6.26
N SER A 436 -6.38 8.03 5.76
CA SER A 436 -5.92 6.65 5.62
C SER A 436 -4.76 6.57 4.63
N GLY A 437 -3.80 5.70 4.89
CA GLY A 437 -2.60 5.55 4.08
C GLY A 437 -1.57 6.67 4.29
N GLU A 438 -0.93 7.08 3.20
CA GLU A 438 0.18 8.02 3.22
C GLU A 438 -0.20 9.44 3.68
N ASN A 439 0.59 9.99 4.59
CA ASN A 439 0.52 11.37 5.03
C ASN A 439 1.91 12.01 5.05
N LEU A 440 1.99 13.26 4.62
CA LEU A 440 3.22 14.05 4.67
C LEU A 440 3.24 14.95 5.90
N ILE A 441 4.22 14.77 6.78
CA ILE A 441 4.47 15.67 7.92
C ILE A 441 5.65 16.58 7.59
N GLY A 442 5.34 17.85 7.28
CA GLY A 442 6.33 18.86 6.93
C GLY A 442 6.73 19.73 8.12
N VAL A 443 8.03 20.02 8.23
CA VAL A 443 8.57 20.99 9.20
C VAL A 443 9.36 22.04 8.42
N GLN A 444 8.94 23.30 8.53
CA GLN A 444 9.43 24.38 7.68
C GLN A 444 9.68 25.66 8.47
N HIS A 445 10.77 26.35 8.13
CA HIS A 445 11.08 27.69 8.64
C HIS A 445 10.41 28.75 7.75
N ASP A 446 9.22 29.20 8.15
CA ASP A 446 8.45 30.21 7.42
C ASP A 446 8.81 31.66 7.80
N SER A 447 8.24 32.61 7.05
CA SER A 447 8.21 34.00 7.49
C SER A 447 7.50 34.11 8.85
N GLY A 448 8.19 34.65 9.85
CA GLY A 448 7.71 34.77 11.24
C GLY A 448 8.15 33.63 12.16
N ASP A 449 8.82 32.61 11.63
CA ASP A 449 9.52 31.62 12.45
C ASP A 449 10.92 32.12 12.84
N THR A 450 11.44 31.63 13.97
CA THR A 450 12.82 31.93 14.41
C THR A 450 13.81 30.81 14.09
N GLY A 451 13.32 29.59 13.82
CA GLY A 451 14.12 28.47 13.31
C GLY A 451 15.21 27.98 14.26
N ASN A 452 16.35 27.55 13.70
CA ASN A 452 17.55 27.10 14.41
C ASN A 452 17.33 25.98 15.44
N VAL A 453 16.52 24.99 15.06
CA VAL A 453 16.28 23.76 15.83
C VAL A 453 16.88 22.55 15.11
N ALA A 454 17.17 21.49 15.86
CA ALA A 454 17.47 20.18 15.32
C ALA A 454 16.25 19.27 15.43
N ILE A 455 15.97 18.47 14.41
CA ILE A 455 14.84 17.55 14.30
C ILE A 455 15.37 16.13 14.16
N ASP A 456 14.96 15.24 15.05
CA ASP A 456 15.38 13.82 15.07
C ASP A 456 14.39 12.97 14.28
N ASP A 457 13.17 12.87 14.78
CA ASP A 457 12.10 12.08 14.20
C ASP A 457 10.73 12.76 14.40
N VAL A 458 9.75 12.25 13.66
CA VAL A 458 8.32 12.43 13.95
C VAL A 458 7.75 11.08 14.35
N THR A 459 7.09 11.01 15.50
CA THR A 459 6.36 9.81 15.94
C THR A 459 4.85 10.00 15.77
N VAL A 460 4.17 9.07 15.09
CA VAL A 460 2.71 9.06 14.91
C VAL A 460 2.08 7.93 15.73
N ALA A 461 1.10 8.28 16.58
CA ALA A 461 0.53 7.35 17.58
C ALA A 461 -0.04 6.05 16.99
N ASN A 462 -0.84 6.12 15.92
CA ASN A 462 -1.34 4.95 15.19
C ASN A 462 -0.63 4.76 13.84
N GLY A 463 0.59 5.29 13.70
CA GLY A 463 1.39 5.14 12.48
C GLY A 463 1.80 3.69 12.25
N THR A 464 1.99 3.34 10.98
CA THR A 464 2.52 2.05 10.51
C THR A 464 3.84 2.24 9.78
N ALA A 465 4.74 1.25 9.88
CA ALA A 465 6.01 1.31 9.17
C ALA A 465 5.77 1.33 7.66
N LEU A 466 6.47 2.22 6.96
CA LEU A 466 6.49 2.22 5.49
C LEU A 466 7.09 0.91 4.98
N ALA A 467 6.73 0.55 3.74
CA ALA A 467 7.35 -0.56 3.04
C ALA A 467 8.88 -0.34 2.95
N ALA A 468 9.65 -1.34 3.37
CA ALA A 468 11.12 -1.25 3.33
C ALA A 468 11.67 -1.14 1.91
N VAL A 469 10.94 -1.64 0.90
CA VAL A 469 11.24 -1.53 -0.52
C VAL A 469 9.93 -1.36 -1.29
N GLY A 470 9.91 -0.47 -2.28
CA GLY A 470 8.71 -0.08 -3.01
C GLY A 470 7.88 0.94 -2.24
N ALA A 471 6.80 1.39 -2.88
CA ALA A 471 5.82 2.29 -2.29
C ALA A 471 4.95 1.54 -1.28
N THR A 472 4.53 2.26 -0.24
CA THR A 472 3.51 1.82 0.72
C THR A 472 2.15 2.11 0.11
N LEU A 473 1.62 1.14 -0.63
CA LEU A 473 0.43 1.32 -1.43
C LEU A 473 -0.84 1.19 -0.57
N PRO A 474 -1.86 2.06 -0.76
CA PRO A 474 -3.10 2.02 0.03
C PRO A 474 -4.04 0.87 -0.36
N TYR A 475 -3.67 0.09 -1.38
CA TYR A 475 -4.50 -0.97 -1.94
C TYR A 475 -3.80 -2.33 -1.88
N THR A 476 -4.60 -3.40 -1.97
CA THR A 476 -4.10 -4.77 -2.12
C THR A 476 -4.20 -5.21 -3.59
N GLU A 477 -3.10 -5.68 -4.15
CA GLU A 477 -3.03 -6.23 -5.52
C GLU A 477 -3.23 -7.75 -5.53
N TYR A 478 -4.19 -8.22 -6.32
CA TYR A 478 -4.46 -9.64 -6.55
C TYR A 478 -4.13 -10.01 -8.00
N THR A 479 -3.09 -10.81 -8.18
CA THR A 479 -2.67 -11.32 -9.49
C THR A 479 -3.44 -12.59 -9.87
N ALA A 480 -3.33 -12.99 -11.14
CA ALA A 480 -3.81 -14.28 -11.64
C ALA A 480 -3.30 -15.51 -10.84
N THR A 481 -2.22 -15.36 -10.07
CA THR A 481 -1.60 -16.45 -9.28
C THR A 481 -1.64 -16.23 -7.76
N SER A 482 -2.27 -15.17 -7.27
CA SER A 482 -2.40 -14.95 -5.84
C SER A 482 -3.22 -16.07 -5.19
N SER A 483 -2.90 -16.46 -3.95
CA SER A 483 -3.61 -17.52 -3.22
C SER A 483 -5.10 -17.23 -3.00
N GLN A 484 -5.47 -15.96 -3.01
CA GLN A 484 -6.83 -15.45 -2.85
C GLN A 484 -7.62 -15.45 -4.16
N THR A 485 -6.95 -15.67 -5.30
CA THR A 485 -7.55 -15.67 -6.63
C THR A 485 -8.05 -17.08 -6.98
N GLN A 486 -9.29 -17.16 -7.46
CA GLN A 486 -9.87 -18.38 -8.01
C GLN A 486 -10.47 -18.09 -9.39
N THR A 487 -10.42 -19.07 -10.28
CA THR A 487 -10.99 -18.95 -11.62
C THR A 487 -11.41 -20.31 -12.16
N ASN A 488 -12.46 -20.32 -12.97
CA ASN A 488 -12.82 -21.42 -13.87
C ASN A 488 -12.57 -21.07 -15.36
N GLY A 489 -11.95 -19.91 -15.62
CA GLY A 489 -11.35 -19.54 -16.89
C GLY A 489 -9.97 -20.17 -17.06
N THR A 490 -9.24 -19.71 -18.08
CA THR A 490 -7.90 -20.23 -18.39
C THR A 490 -6.83 -19.32 -17.80
N VAL A 491 -6.03 -19.81 -16.86
CA VAL A 491 -4.79 -19.13 -16.45
C VAL A 491 -3.76 -19.33 -17.58
N LEU A 492 -3.35 -18.23 -18.22
CA LEU A 492 -2.35 -18.26 -19.27
C LEU A 492 -1.00 -18.71 -18.70
N ALA A 493 -0.28 -19.55 -19.46
CA ALA A 493 1.07 -19.96 -19.09
C ALA A 493 2.03 -18.77 -19.14
N ALA A 494 2.98 -18.73 -18.19
CA ALA A 494 3.98 -17.66 -18.16
C ALA A 494 4.80 -17.60 -19.45
N SER A 495 5.00 -16.41 -20.00
CA SER A 495 5.84 -16.18 -21.17
C SER A 495 6.47 -14.79 -21.13
N THR A 496 7.72 -14.71 -21.58
CA THR A 496 8.47 -13.45 -21.76
C THR A 496 8.64 -13.09 -23.24
N ALA A 497 8.00 -13.83 -24.14
CA ALA A 497 8.09 -13.59 -25.58
C ALA A 497 7.34 -12.31 -25.95
N TYR A 498 8.07 -11.26 -26.31
CA TYR A 498 7.48 -10.05 -26.86
C TYR A 498 7.36 -10.12 -28.40
N PRO A 499 6.26 -9.62 -28.99
CA PRO A 499 5.06 -9.14 -28.31
C PRO A 499 4.10 -10.29 -27.95
N SER A 500 3.60 -10.29 -26.72
CA SER A 500 2.47 -11.14 -26.31
C SER A 500 1.79 -10.58 -25.07
N ILE A 501 0.50 -10.88 -24.91
CA ILE A 501 -0.26 -10.46 -23.73
C ILE A 501 0.38 -10.98 -22.44
N GLN A 502 0.92 -12.21 -22.43
CA GLN A 502 1.60 -12.77 -21.26
C GLN A 502 2.89 -12.04 -20.92
N ALA A 503 3.65 -11.58 -21.92
CA ALA A 503 4.86 -10.80 -21.66
C ALA A 503 4.51 -9.47 -20.97
N GLU A 504 3.36 -8.88 -21.25
CA GLU A 504 2.91 -7.61 -20.65
C GLU A 504 2.10 -7.79 -19.35
N SER A 505 1.76 -9.02 -18.96
CA SER A 505 1.07 -9.32 -17.70
C SER A 505 2.02 -9.23 -16.50
N THR A 506 1.50 -8.78 -15.38
CA THR A 506 2.14 -8.89 -14.07
C THR A 506 2.39 -10.35 -13.74
N GLY A 507 3.61 -10.68 -13.28
CA GLY A 507 3.98 -12.08 -13.06
C GLY A 507 4.03 -12.93 -14.34
N ARG A 508 3.92 -12.29 -15.50
CA ARG A 508 3.85 -12.87 -16.85
C ARG A 508 2.64 -13.78 -17.08
N ARG A 509 1.57 -13.64 -16.29
CA ARG A 509 0.38 -14.50 -16.32
C ARG A 509 -0.89 -13.68 -16.16
N ALA A 510 -1.94 -14.10 -16.84
CA ALA A 510 -3.27 -13.51 -16.73
C ALA A 510 -4.36 -14.59 -16.79
N VAL A 511 -5.58 -14.26 -16.38
CA VAL A 511 -6.75 -15.11 -16.50
C VAL A 511 -7.55 -14.71 -17.73
N GLN A 512 -7.85 -15.66 -18.62
CA GLN A 512 -8.68 -15.44 -19.81
C GLN A 512 -10.05 -16.12 -19.70
N LEU A 513 -11.10 -15.36 -19.98
CA LEU A 513 -12.48 -15.81 -20.06
C LEU A 513 -12.96 -15.76 -21.52
N THR A 514 -13.42 -16.88 -22.07
CA THR A 514 -13.91 -17.02 -23.45
C THR A 514 -15.35 -17.52 -23.54
N ALA A 515 -15.91 -18.05 -22.44
CA ALA A 515 -17.27 -18.58 -22.40
C ALA A 515 -18.11 -17.92 -21.30
N THR A 516 -19.42 -17.77 -21.55
CA THR A 516 -20.37 -17.30 -20.53
C THR A 516 -20.33 -18.20 -19.30
N GLY A 517 -20.31 -17.60 -18.11
CA GLY A 517 -20.18 -18.27 -16.81
C GLY A 517 -18.73 -18.49 -16.36
N GLN A 518 -17.74 -18.19 -17.20
CA GLN A 518 -16.36 -18.12 -16.74
C GLN A 518 -16.10 -16.85 -15.92
N TYR A 519 -15.24 -16.94 -14.92
CA TYR A 519 -14.93 -15.84 -14.01
C TYR A 519 -13.49 -15.84 -13.53
N MET A 520 -13.04 -14.67 -13.05
CA MET A 520 -11.96 -14.51 -12.09
C MET A 520 -12.55 -13.90 -10.81
N GLN A 521 -12.28 -14.48 -9.65
CA GLN A 521 -12.73 -13.96 -8.37
C GLN A 521 -11.60 -13.88 -7.36
N VAL A 522 -11.69 -12.93 -6.44
CA VAL A 522 -10.72 -12.69 -5.38
C VAL A 522 -11.44 -12.64 -4.04
N THR A 523 -10.84 -13.25 -3.02
CA THR A 523 -11.29 -13.12 -1.62
C THR A 523 -10.53 -11.98 -0.97
N LEU A 524 -11.24 -10.95 -0.51
CA LEU A 524 -10.64 -9.75 0.04
C LEU A 524 -9.83 -10.04 1.32
N ALA A 525 -8.57 -9.59 1.34
CA ALA A 525 -7.72 -9.61 2.54
C ALA A 525 -8.03 -8.45 3.51
N HIS A 526 -8.49 -7.32 2.97
CA HIS A 526 -8.80 -6.10 3.71
C HIS A 526 -10.17 -5.55 3.29
N PRO A 527 -10.83 -4.72 4.11
CA PRO A 527 -12.00 -3.97 3.69
C PRO A 527 -11.69 -3.14 2.43
N THR A 528 -12.70 -2.95 1.58
CA THR A 528 -12.58 -2.14 0.36
C THR A 528 -13.88 -1.45 0.04
N ASN A 529 -13.79 -0.34 -0.69
CA ASN A 529 -14.94 0.26 -1.35
C ASN A 529 -14.69 0.63 -2.82
N SER A 530 -13.59 0.14 -3.39
CA SER A 530 -13.20 0.41 -4.75
C SER A 530 -12.53 -0.79 -5.41
N ILE A 531 -12.44 -0.73 -6.73
CA ILE A 531 -11.74 -1.73 -7.53
C ILE A 531 -11.03 -1.05 -8.69
N VAL A 532 -9.82 -1.48 -8.99
CA VAL A 532 -9.13 -1.26 -10.27
C VAL A 532 -8.92 -2.62 -10.90
N VAL A 533 -9.19 -2.74 -12.20
CA VAL A 533 -8.98 -3.98 -12.96
C VAL A 533 -8.07 -3.65 -14.13
N ARG A 534 -6.91 -4.31 -14.21
CA ARG A 534 -6.06 -4.28 -15.40
C ARG A 534 -6.52 -5.37 -16.36
N TYR A 535 -6.99 -4.97 -17.53
CA TYR A 535 -7.72 -5.84 -18.44
C TYR A 535 -7.24 -5.70 -19.89
N SER A 536 -7.59 -6.69 -20.70
CA SER A 536 -7.53 -6.62 -22.16
C SER A 536 -8.75 -7.29 -22.75
N ILE A 537 -9.36 -6.63 -23.74
CA ILE A 537 -10.40 -7.17 -24.62
C ILE A 537 -9.90 -7.11 -26.07
N PRO A 538 -10.41 -7.94 -26.99
CA PRO A 538 -10.01 -7.90 -28.40
C PRO A 538 -10.26 -6.53 -29.04
N ASP A 539 -9.29 -6.05 -29.82
CA ASP A 539 -9.45 -4.86 -30.66
C ASP A 539 -10.36 -5.12 -31.86
N ASN A 540 -10.88 -4.05 -32.45
CA ASN A 540 -11.49 -4.11 -33.76
C ASN A 540 -10.38 -4.28 -34.80
N GLY A 541 -10.60 -5.13 -35.82
CA GLY A 541 -9.59 -5.39 -36.85
C GLY A 541 -9.17 -4.18 -37.69
N ASP A 542 -9.77 -3.01 -37.48
CA ASP A 542 -9.48 -1.73 -38.12
C ASP A 542 -8.85 -0.67 -37.17
N GLY A 543 -8.62 -0.99 -35.89
CA GLY A 543 -8.05 -0.08 -34.90
C GLY A 543 -9.04 0.94 -34.31
N SER A 544 -10.32 0.84 -34.63
CA SER A 544 -11.35 1.65 -33.99
C SER A 544 -11.60 1.18 -32.55
N ALA A 545 -11.87 2.10 -31.62
CA ALA A 545 -12.09 1.75 -30.22
C ALA A 545 -13.29 0.80 -30.05
N ALA A 546 -13.07 -0.32 -29.37
CA ALA A 546 -14.11 -1.22 -28.90
C ALA A 546 -14.49 -0.88 -27.45
N SER A 547 -15.70 -1.29 -27.06
CA SER A 547 -16.12 -1.27 -25.66
C SER A 547 -16.97 -2.50 -25.34
N ALA A 548 -16.83 -3.02 -24.12
CA ALA A 548 -17.61 -4.15 -23.66
C ALA A 548 -17.84 -4.08 -22.14
N PRO A 549 -19.01 -4.48 -21.64
CA PRO A 549 -19.22 -4.62 -20.21
C PRO A 549 -18.54 -5.90 -19.69
N ILE A 550 -18.23 -5.91 -18.39
CA ILE A 550 -17.99 -7.12 -17.61
C ILE A 550 -18.76 -7.05 -16.29
N ALA A 551 -19.49 -8.10 -15.95
CA ALA A 551 -20.26 -8.14 -14.73
C ALA A 551 -19.37 -8.31 -13.48
N LEU A 552 -19.56 -7.41 -12.50
CA LEU A 552 -18.95 -7.47 -11.18
C LEU A 552 -19.97 -7.92 -10.13
N TYR A 553 -19.57 -8.91 -9.34
CA TYR A 553 -20.35 -9.49 -8.25
C TYR A 553 -19.63 -9.36 -6.92
N ALA A 554 -20.38 -9.26 -5.83
CA ALA A 554 -19.91 -9.50 -4.46
C ALA A 554 -20.76 -10.56 -3.77
N ASN A 555 -20.11 -11.57 -3.20
CA ASN A 555 -20.77 -12.70 -2.52
C ASN A 555 -21.89 -13.34 -3.36
N GLY A 556 -21.67 -13.45 -4.67
CA GLY A 556 -22.62 -14.05 -5.61
C GLY A 556 -23.73 -13.12 -6.11
N ASN A 557 -23.87 -11.92 -5.57
CA ASN A 557 -24.84 -10.92 -6.04
C ASN A 557 -24.18 -9.95 -7.01
N LYS A 558 -24.82 -9.68 -8.15
CA LYS A 558 -24.33 -8.69 -9.11
C LYS A 558 -24.43 -7.29 -8.49
N ILE A 559 -23.34 -6.53 -8.51
CA ILE A 559 -23.29 -5.15 -8.02
C ILE A 559 -23.50 -4.18 -9.19
N GLN A 560 -22.64 -4.27 -10.21
CA GLN A 560 -22.66 -3.42 -11.39
C GLN A 560 -21.91 -4.08 -12.56
N ASP A 561 -22.01 -3.48 -13.74
CA ASP A 561 -21.12 -3.79 -14.87
C ASP A 561 -19.98 -2.76 -14.93
N LEU A 562 -18.75 -3.23 -15.11
CA LEU A 562 -17.61 -2.35 -15.41
C LEU A 562 -17.50 -2.19 -16.93
N THR A 563 -17.18 -0.98 -17.41
CA THR A 563 -16.99 -0.71 -18.84
C THR A 563 -15.52 -0.86 -19.19
N LEU A 564 -15.23 -1.74 -20.14
CA LEU A 564 -13.90 -1.98 -20.69
C LEU A 564 -13.80 -1.36 -22.09
N THR A 565 -12.63 -0.87 -22.48
CA THR A 565 -12.38 -0.28 -23.80
C THR A 565 -11.00 -0.61 -24.38
N THR A 566 -10.87 -0.59 -25.71
CA THR A 566 -9.56 -0.64 -26.39
C THR A 566 -9.03 0.75 -26.76
N LYS A 567 -9.72 1.83 -26.40
CA LYS A 567 -9.34 3.20 -26.81
C LYS A 567 -7.90 3.58 -26.47
N TYR A 568 -7.40 3.10 -25.33
CA TYR A 568 -6.09 3.44 -24.79
C TYR A 568 -5.09 2.27 -24.80
N SER A 569 -5.47 1.13 -25.38
CA SER A 569 -4.63 -0.05 -25.54
C SER A 569 -4.50 -0.42 -27.01
N TRP A 570 -3.83 -1.54 -27.32
CA TRP A 570 -3.62 -2.04 -28.67
C TRP A 570 -2.87 -1.06 -29.57
N LEU A 571 -1.57 -0.95 -29.31
CA LEU A 571 -0.64 -0.30 -30.22
C LEU A 571 -0.06 -1.31 -31.21
N TYR A 572 0.34 -0.80 -32.37
CA TYR A 572 0.88 -1.59 -33.47
C TYR A 572 2.12 -0.91 -34.03
N GLY A 573 3.21 -1.68 -34.15
CA GLY A 573 4.48 -1.16 -34.64
C GLY A 573 5.69 -1.92 -34.11
N GLY A 574 6.87 -1.34 -34.36
CA GLY A 574 8.16 -1.88 -33.92
C GLY A 574 8.79 -1.14 -32.74
N GLY A 575 8.07 -0.20 -32.12
CA GLY A 575 8.57 0.71 -31.08
C GLY A 575 8.83 2.14 -31.58
N TYR A 576 8.71 3.11 -30.67
CA TYR A 576 8.88 4.58 -30.83
C TYR A 576 7.90 5.35 -31.73
N TYR A 577 7.40 4.74 -32.82
CA TYR A 577 6.39 5.35 -33.73
C TYR A 577 5.09 4.54 -33.78
N ASP A 578 4.72 3.95 -32.64
CA ASP A 578 3.58 3.05 -32.60
C ASP A 578 2.27 3.81 -32.81
N THR A 579 1.35 3.15 -33.49
CA THR A 579 0.04 3.70 -33.86
C THR A 579 -1.05 2.74 -33.41
N ASN A 580 -2.28 3.21 -33.30
CA ASN A 580 -3.46 2.35 -33.12
C ASN A 580 -3.96 1.75 -34.44
N THR A 581 -3.07 1.54 -35.42
CA THR A 581 -3.44 1.04 -36.76
C THR A 581 -2.94 -0.39 -36.94
N PRO A 582 -3.83 -1.40 -37.02
CA PRO A 582 -3.44 -2.81 -37.06
C PRO A 582 -2.48 -3.20 -38.19
N SER A 583 -2.51 -2.48 -39.31
CA SER A 583 -1.60 -2.72 -40.43
C SER A 583 -0.16 -2.22 -40.20
N SER A 584 0.12 -1.50 -39.12
CA SER A 584 1.43 -0.90 -38.83
C SER A 584 2.46 -1.88 -38.28
N GLY A 585 2.04 -3.07 -37.82
CA GLY A 585 2.96 -4.08 -37.32
C GLY A 585 2.32 -5.07 -36.36
N PRO A 586 3.13 -5.83 -35.61
CA PRO A 586 2.66 -6.63 -34.48
C PRO A 586 1.97 -5.76 -33.42
N ALA A 587 0.97 -6.33 -32.74
CA ALA A 587 0.28 -5.67 -31.63
C ALA A 587 1.11 -5.73 -30.34
N HIS A 588 0.98 -4.73 -29.48
CA HIS A 588 1.53 -4.63 -28.12
C HIS A 588 0.72 -3.59 -27.32
N HIS A 589 1.13 -3.29 -26.09
CA HIS A 589 0.38 -2.41 -25.19
C HIS A 589 -1.06 -2.91 -25.01
N PHE A 590 -1.20 -4.21 -24.70
CA PHE A 590 -2.47 -4.94 -24.75
C PHE A 590 -3.44 -4.55 -23.64
N TYR A 591 -2.91 -3.99 -22.55
CA TYR A 591 -3.66 -3.73 -21.33
C TYR A 591 -4.04 -2.26 -21.20
N ASP A 592 -5.17 -2.05 -20.55
CA ASP A 592 -5.66 -0.80 -20.00
C ASP A 592 -6.23 -1.07 -18.60
N GLU A 593 -6.52 -0.02 -17.84
CA GLU A 593 -7.13 -0.12 -16.51
C GLU A 593 -8.50 0.54 -16.46
N THR A 594 -9.45 -0.11 -15.77
CA THR A 594 -10.73 0.49 -15.39
C THR A 594 -10.82 0.55 -13.88
N ARG A 595 -11.44 1.60 -13.34
CA ARG A 595 -11.66 1.77 -11.90
C ARG A 595 -13.09 2.13 -11.57
N ALA A 596 -13.55 1.73 -10.38
CA ALA A 596 -14.87 2.11 -9.88
C ALA A 596 -14.94 2.08 -8.35
N LEU A 597 -15.76 2.97 -7.77
CA LEU A 597 -16.28 2.81 -6.41
C LEU A 597 -17.42 1.79 -6.42
N ILE A 598 -17.44 0.88 -5.45
CA ILE A 598 -18.33 -0.31 -5.43
C ILE A 598 -19.13 -0.46 -4.13
N GLY A 599 -19.15 0.56 -3.28
CA GLY A 599 -19.72 0.51 -1.93
C GLY A 599 -18.82 -0.27 -0.96
N ASN A 600 -19.10 -0.24 0.35
CA ASN A 600 -18.21 -0.82 1.36
C ASN A 600 -18.38 -2.34 1.51
N TRP A 601 -17.28 -3.07 1.44
CA TRP A 601 -17.20 -4.52 1.59
C TRP A 601 -16.13 -4.90 2.61
N PRO A 602 -16.45 -5.76 3.61
CA PRO A 602 -15.46 -6.21 4.59
C PRO A 602 -14.47 -7.21 3.98
N ALA A 603 -13.33 -7.40 4.64
CA ALA A 603 -12.45 -8.53 4.40
C ALA A 603 -13.22 -9.87 4.41
N GLY A 604 -12.80 -10.82 3.59
CA GLY A 604 -13.48 -12.09 3.36
C GLY A 604 -14.60 -12.05 2.30
N THR A 605 -15.03 -10.87 1.85
CA THR A 605 -15.94 -10.75 0.70
C THR A 605 -15.30 -11.35 -0.55
N VAL A 606 -16.08 -12.06 -1.36
CA VAL A 606 -15.65 -12.56 -2.66
C VAL A 606 -16.10 -11.60 -3.75
N LEU A 607 -15.17 -10.86 -4.33
CA LEU A 607 -15.40 -10.06 -5.53
C LEU A 607 -15.15 -10.93 -6.77
N LYS A 608 -16.07 -10.91 -7.73
CA LYS A 608 -16.01 -11.77 -8.93
C LYS A 608 -16.31 -10.98 -10.20
N LEU A 609 -15.35 -10.99 -11.14
CA LEU A 609 -15.52 -10.57 -12.53
C LEU A 609 -15.96 -11.80 -13.34
N GLN A 610 -17.15 -11.77 -13.93
CA GLN A 610 -17.73 -12.90 -14.65
C GLN A 610 -18.19 -12.48 -16.03
N LYS A 611 -17.88 -13.27 -17.07
CA LYS A 611 -18.45 -13.11 -18.40
C LYS A 611 -19.88 -13.62 -18.39
N ASP A 612 -20.86 -12.74 -18.33
CA ASP A 612 -22.28 -13.04 -18.46
C ASP A 612 -22.72 -13.10 -19.94
N SER A 613 -24.02 -13.33 -20.17
CA SER A 613 -24.59 -13.34 -21.53
C SER A 613 -24.64 -11.95 -22.17
N GLY A 614 -24.68 -10.88 -21.36
CA GLY A 614 -24.63 -9.50 -21.82
C GLY A 614 -23.20 -8.97 -22.08
N ASP A 615 -22.18 -9.74 -21.69
CA ASP A 615 -20.78 -9.37 -21.83
C ASP A 615 -20.26 -9.80 -23.21
N THR A 616 -20.25 -8.85 -24.14
CA THR A 616 -20.19 -9.09 -25.59
C THR A 616 -18.82 -9.34 -26.18
N ALA A 617 -17.71 -9.03 -25.47
CA ALA A 617 -16.38 -9.25 -26.04
C ALA A 617 -16.11 -10.74 -26.25
N ALA A 618 -15.41 -11.11 -27.33
CA ALA A 618 -15.11 -12.51 -27.64
C ALA A 618 -14.24 -13.17 -26.54
N SER A 619 -13.41 -12.39 -25.87
CA SER A 619 -12.66 -12.80 -24.69
C SER A 619 -12.43 -11.63 -23.74
N TYR A 620 -12.18 -11.94 -22.47
CA TYR A 620 -11.74 -11.00 -21.45
C TYR A 620 -10.47 -11.54 -20.81
N THR A 621 -9.41 -10.76 -20.78
CA THR A 621 -8.16 -11.16 -20.11
C THR A 621 -7.91 -10.22 -18.94
N PHE A 622 -7.81 -10.77 -17.73
CA PHE A 622 -7.56 -10.01 -16.50
C PHE A 622 -6.17 -10.32 -15.96
N ASP A 623 -5.38 -9.26 -15.75
CA ASP A 623 -4.02 -9.37 -15.22
C ASP A 623 -4.02 -9.26 -13.68
N VAL A 624 -4.43 -8.10 -13.18
CA VAL A 624 -4.49 -7.78 -11.75
C VAL A 624 -5.81 -7.11 -11.38
N ILE A 625 -6.22 -7.32 -10.14
CA ILE A 625 -7.29 -6.59 -9.47
C ILE A 625 -6.69 -5.89 -8.26
N ASP A 626 -6.81 -4.56 -8.20
CA ASP A 626 -6.43 -3.78 -7.02
C ASP A 626 -7.69 -3.38 -6.25
N THR A 627 -7.68 -3.53 -4.92
CA THR A 627 -8.81 -3.12 -4.06
C THR A 627 -8.32 -2.23 -2.93
N GLU A 628 -9.01 -1.11 -2.72
CA GLU A 628 -8.62 -0.06 -1.78
C GLU A 628 -9.81 0.32 -0.89
N GLN A 629 -9.54 0.71 0.36
CA GLN A 629 -10.52 1.41 1.17
C GLN A 629 -10.32 2.92 0.96
N VAL A 630 -11.07 3.50 0.04
CA VAL A 630 -10.97 4.91 -0.32
C VAL A 630 -11.64 5.76 0.76
N ASP A 631 -10.94 6.79 1.23
CA ASP A 631 -11.48 7.78 2.16
C ASP A 631 -12.66 8.55 1.57
N PRO A 632 -13.56 9.13 2.38
CA PRO A 632 -14.57 10.06 1.88
C PRO A 632 -13.94 11.25 1.15
N ALA A 633 -14.69 11.83 0.21
CA ALA A 633 -14.26 13.02 -0.52
C ALA A 633 -13.81 14.15 0.43
N PHE A 634 -12.61 14.69 0.19
CA PHE A 634 -12.02 15.68 1.07
C PHE A 634 -12.78 17.01 1.02
N ALA A 635 -12.90 17.65 2.18
CA ALA A 635 -13.49 18.97 2.29
C ALA A 635 -12.51 20.05 1.80
N ILE A 636 -13.05 21.17 1.32
CA ILE A 636 -12.25 22.33 0.93
C ILE A 636 -11.38 22.82 2.12
N PRO A 637 -10.05 22.94 1.94
CA PRO A 637 -9.19 23.44 3.01
C PRO A 637 -9.40 24.93 3.30
N ALA A 638 -8.98 25.36 4.49
CA ALA A 638 -8.86 26.78 4.79
C ALA A 638 -7.95 27.49 3.77
N ASN A 639 -8.26 28.74 3.44
CA ASN A 639 -7.58 29.55 2.41
C ASN A 639 -7.73 29.08 0.95
N PHE A 640 -8.58 28.09 0.67
CA PHE A 640 -8.96 27.73 -0.70
C PHE A 640 -10.31 28.34 -1.12
N VAL A 641 -10.50 28.51 -2.42
CA VAL A 641 -11.77 28.95 -3.04
C VAL A 641 -12.24 27.85 -4.01
N PRO A 642 -13.52 27.45 -4.01
CA PRO A 642 -14.00 26.43 -4.93
C PRO A 642 -14.10 26.99 -6.36
N ILE A 643 -13.74 26.18 -7.35
CA ILE A 643 -13.79 26.54 -8.78
C ILE A 643 -15.21 26.91 -9.25
N THR A 644 -16.25 26.41 -8.57
CA THR A 644 -17.66 26.77 -8.82
C THR A 644 -17.95 28.26 -8.63
N ASN A 645 -17.16 28.98 -7.84
CA ASN A 645 -17.28 30.44 -7.70
C ASN A 645 -16.89 31.19 -8.99
N TYR A 646 -16.25 30.51 -9.94
CA TYR A 646 -15.82 31.04 -11.23
C TYR A 646 -16.67 30.54 -12.40
N GLY A 647 -17.86 29.99 -12.12
CA GLY A 647 -18.84 29.59 -13.14
C GLY A 647 -18.60 28.21 -13.77
N VAL A 648 -17.63 27.46 -13.26
CA VAL A 648 -17.35 26.07 -13.67
C VAL A 648 -18.30 25.12 -12.95
N THR A 649 -18.89 24.17 -13.68
CA THR A 649 -19.79 23.16 -13.12
C THR A 649 -19.34 21.77 -13.59
N PRO A 650 -18.96 20.85 -12.68
CA PRO A 650 -18.49 19.54 -13.10
C PRO A 650 -19.58 18.72 -13.77
N ASN A 651 -19.17 17.74 -14.59
CA ASN A 651 -20.01 16.72 -15.24
C ASN A 651 -21.06 17.26 -16.21
N ASN A 652 -20.91 18.50 -16.72
CA ASN A 652 -21.87 19.10 -17.65
C ASN A 652 -21.46 18.98 -19.12
N GLY A 653 -20.28 18.42 -19.40
CA GLY A 653 -19.73 18.27 -20.76
C GLY A 653 -19.25 19.57 -21.40
N ALA A 654 -19.14 20.66 -20.63
CA ALA A 654 -18.68 21.96 -21.14
C ALA A 654 -17.17 22.08 -20.99
N ASP A 655 -16.52 22.72 -21.95
CA ASP A 655 -15.08 23.03 -21.87
C ASP A 655 -14.82 24.13 -20.82
N ASP A 656 -14.13 23.74 -19.75
CA ASP A 656 -13.81 24.57 -18.60
C ASP A 656 -12.44 25.29 -18.73
N THR A 657 -11.69 25.04 -19.80
CA THR A 657 -10.28 25.50 -19.96
C THR A 657 -10.10 26.99 -19.70
N ASN A 658 -10.92 27.83 -20.34
CA ASN A 658 -10.81 29.29 -20.22
C ASN A 658 -11.23 29.80 -18.83
N ALA A 659 -12.27 29.19 -18.25
CA ALA A 659 -12.78 29.58 -16.94
C ALA A 659 -11.78 29.22 -15.83
N ILE A 660 -11.18 28.02 -15.89
CA ILE A 660 -10.14 27.59 -14.95
C ILE A 660 -8.90 28.49 -15.04
N ASN A 661 -8.38 28.75 -16.26
CA ASN A 661 -7.23 29.65 -16.44
C ASN A 661 -7.52 31.07 -15.92
N SER A 662 -8.75 31.56 -16.09
CA SER A 662 -9.18 32.87 -15.57
C SER A 662 -9.25 32.87 -14.03
N ALA A 663 -9.72 31.78 -13.42
CA ALA A 663 -9.75 31.61 -11.97
C ALA A 663 -8.34 31.62 -11.37
N LEU A 664 -7.42 30.86 -11.95
CA LEU A 664 -6.01 30.82 -11.54
C LEU A 664 -5.35 32.20 -11.67
N SER A 665 -5.60 32.89 -12.78
CA SER A 665 -5.10 34.26 -12.98
C SER A 665 -5.64 35.24 -11.93
N ALA A 666 -6.91 35.09 -11.52
CA ALA A 666 -7.52 35.93 -10.51
C ALA A 666 -7.00 35.64 -9.08
N LEU A 667 -6.55 34.41 -8.82
CA LEU A 667 -6.02 33.99 -7.51
C LEU A 667 -4.50 34.22 -7.37
N ALA A 668 -3.78 34.39 -8.48
CA ALA A 668 -2.34 34.64 -8.47
C ALA A 668 -1.98 35.82 -7.55
N GLY A 669 -1.03 35.60 -6.63
CA GLY A 669 -0.55 36.61 -5.67
C GLY A 669 -1.50 36.93 -4.51
N THR A 670 -2.67 36.30 -4.42
CA THR A 670 -3.62 36.53 -3.31
C THR A 670 -3.32 35.71 -2.06
N GLY A 671 -2.46 34.68 -2.18
CA GLY A 671 -2.18 33.70 -1.13
C GLY A 671 -3.28 32.64 -0.94
N LYS A 672 -4.30 32.62 -1.81
CA LYS A 672 -5.37 31.60 -1.80
C LYS A 672 -5.11 30.50 -2.81
N GLY A 673 -5.56 29.28 -2.48
CA GLY A 673 -5.58 28.13 -3.40
C GLY A 673 -6.90 28.00 -4.15
N LEU A 674 -6.90 27.21 -5.22
CA LEU A 674 -8.07 26.81 -6.00
C LEU A 674 -8.44 25.36 -5.69
N PHE A 675 -9.68 25.14 -5.26
CA PHE A 675 -10.19 23.81 -4.92
C PHE A 675 -11.20 23.33 -5.98
N PHE A 676 -11.05 22.08 -6.40
CA PHE A 676 -11.96 21.39 -7.31
C PHE A 676 -12.80 20.39 -6.49
N PRO A 677 -14.10 20.64 -6.29
CA PRO A 677 -15.01 19.65 -5.71
C PRO A 677 -15.11 18.38 -6.57
N SER A 678 -15.70 17.33 -6.02
CA SER A 678 -15.93 16.07 -6.74
C SER A 678 -16.64 16.27 -8.09
N GLY A 679 -16.15 15.57 -9.10
CA GLY A 679 -16.67 15.56 -10.46
C GLY A 679 -15.57 15.62 -11.53
N THR A 680 -16.01 15.54 -12.78
CA THR A 680 -15.16 15.62 -13.98
C THR A 680 -15.26 17.01 -14.60
N TYR A 681 -14.10 17.57 -14.94
CA TYR A 681 -13.93 18.90 -15.54
C TYR A 681 -13.24 18.76 -16.89
N ASP A 682 -13.94 19.11 -17.96
CA ASP A 682 -13.46 18.88 -19.32
C ASP A 682 -12.57 20.04 -19.78
N ILE A 683 -11.37 19.73 -20.28
CA ILE A 683 -10.43 20.70 -20.82
C ILE A 683 -10.08 20.37 -22.27
N SER A 684 -10.09 21.36 -23.15
CA SER A 684 -9.67 21.27 -24.55
C SER A 684 -8.21 21.73 -24.76
N GLY A 685 -7.56 22.23 -23.70
CA GLY A 685 -6.18 22.71 -23.74
C GLY A 685 -5.54 22.81 -22.35
N ARG A 686 -4.34 23.40 -22.30
CA ARG A 686 -3.54 23.48 -21.06
C ARG A 686 -4.15 24.39 -19.99
N ILE A 687 -4.03 23.95 -18.74
CA ILE A 687 -4.29 24.76 -17.54
C ILE A 687 -2.98 25.29 -16.99
N ASN A 688 -2.80 26.61 -17.00
CA ASN A 688 -1.54 27.26 -16.59
C ASN A 688 -1.57 27.59 -15.10
N ILE A 689 -0.62 27.02 -14.35
CA ILE A 689 -0.47 27.22 -12.91
C ILE A 689 0.78 28.07 -12.66
N ASN A 690 0.60 29.16 -11.91
CA ASN A 690 1.67 30.09 -11.57
C ASN A 690 1.54 30.50 -10.10
N GLY A 691 2.10 29.68 -9.20
CA GLY A 691 2.16 29.96 -7.78
C GLY A 691 0.81 29.92 -7.05
N VAL A 692 -0.19 29.26 -7.65
CA VAL A 692 -1.52 29.05 -7.04
C VAL A 692 -1.64 27.57 -6.68
N PRO A 693 -1.78 27.21 -5.40
CA PRO A 693 -2.06 25.84 -5.00
C PRO A 693 -3.36 25.33 -5.62
N VAL A 694 -3.33 24.16 -6.23
CA VAL A 694 -4.48 23.47 -6.83
C VAL A 694 -4.73 22.18 -6.07
N ARG A 695 -5.97 21.93 -5.65
CA ARG A 695 -6.32 20.71 -4.93
C ARG A 695 -7.70 20.18 -5.32
N GLY A 696 -7.86 18.87 -5.39
CA GLY A 696 -9.16 18.21 -5.56
C GLY A 696 -9.73 17.65 -4.26
N ALA A 697 -10.87 16.97 -4.38
CA ALA A 697 -11.52 16.26 -3.28
C ALA A 697 -11.00 14.82 -3.07
N GLY A 698 -9.83 14.47 -3.62
CA GLY A 698 -9.28 13.12 -3.67
C GLY A 698 -9.23 12.58 -5.11
N GLU A 699 -8.21 11.77 -5.42
CA GLU A 699 -7.98 11.24 -6.77
C GLU A 699 -9.16 10.40 -7.31
N TRP A 700 -9.91 9.72 -6.43
CA TRP A 700 -11.12 8.97 -6.78
C TRP A 700 -12.35 9.84 -7.07
N TYR A 701 -12.30 11.13 -6.73
CA TYR A 701 -13.47 12.01 -6.73
C TYR A 701 -13.37 13.16 -7.72
N THR A 702 -12.16 13.69 -7.96
CA THR A 702 -11.94 14.86 -8.81
C THR A 702 -11.12 14.48 -10.03
N THR A 703 -11.66 14.69 -11.23
CA THR A 703 -10.96 14.40 -12.49
C THR A 703 -10.90 15.64 -13.37
N ILE A 704 -9.71 16.04 -13.78
CA ILE A 704 -9.50 17.00 -14.88
C ILE A 704 -9.26 16.17 -16.14
N GLN A 705 -10.20 16.21 -17.09
CA GLN A 705 -10.22 15.35 -18.28
C GLN A 705 -9.90 16.14 -19.54
N SER A 706 -8.87 15.71 -20.27
CA SER A 706 -8.59 16.24 -21.60
C SER A 706 -9.60 15.68 -22.60
N THR A 707 -10.08 16.52 -23.54
CA THR A 707 -11.07 16.13 -24.57
C THR A 707 -10.53 16.20 -25.99
N ALA A 708 -9.30 16.67 -26.16
CA ALA A 708 -8.63 16.73 -27.45
C ALA A 708 -7.84 15.42 -27.69
N VAL A 709 -8.43 14.50 -28.46
CA VAL A 709 -7.78 13.22 -28.84
C VAL A 709 -6.41 13.48 -29.44
N ASN A 710 -5.36 12.88 -28.86
CA ASN A 710 -3.96 13.09 -29.24
C ASN A 710 -3.54 14.58 -29.30
N GLY A 711 -4.28 15.46 -28.63
CA GLY A 711 -4.11 16.90 -28.61
C GLY A 711 -3.41 17.39 -27.34
N SER A 712 -3.41 18.71 -27.13
CA SER A 712 -2.85 19.32 -25.91
C SER A 712 -3.84 19.21 -24.74
N GLY A 713 -3.31 19.15 -23.52
CA GLY A 713 -4.11 19.06 -22.29
C GLY A 713 -3.22 19.16 -21.06
N GLY A 714 -3.75 18.75 -19.91
CA GLY A 714 -3.01 18.69 -18.64
C GLY A 714 -2.70 20.05 -18.01
N LEU A 715 -1.89 19.99 -16.96
CA LEU A 715 -1.48 21.12 -16.14
C LEU A 715 -0.08 21.58 -16.54
N TYR A 716 0.12 22.89 -16.69
CA TYR A 716 1.39 23.48 -17.05
C TYR A 716 1.88 24.47 -15.99
N THR A 717 3.01 24.17 -15.35
CA THR A 717 3.62 25.04 -14.34
C THR A 717 4.63 25.99 -15.00
N THR A 718 4.41 27.30 -14.90
CA THR A 718 5.26 28.26 -15.61
C THR A 718 6.41 28.78 -14.75
N ALA A 719 6.17 28.96 -13.44
CA ALA A 719 7.13 29.48 -12.46
C ALA A 719 6.57 29.34 -11.03
N GLY A 720 7.41 29.62 -10.04
CA GLY A 720 7.01 29.76 -8.63
C GLY A 720 6.85 28.44 -7.88
N VAL A 721 6.32 28.56 -6.66
CA VAL A 721 6.05 27.43 -5.76
C VAL A 721 4.68 26.88 -6.11
N ASN A 722 4.63 25.70 -6.72
CA ASN A 722 3.39 25.10 -7.20
C ASN A 722 3.04 23.88 -6.34
N GLN A 723 1.81 23.83 -5.83
CA GLN A 723 1.29 22.68 -5.12
C GLN A 723 0.09 22.12 -5.89
N ILE A 724 0.13 20.82 -6.22
CA ILE A 724 -0.95 20.11 -6.90
C ILE A 724 -1.23 18.83 -6.12
N ALA A 725 -2.47 18.64 -5.65
CA ALA A 725 -2.79 17.48 -4.83
C ALA A 725 -4.23 16.97 -4.94
N ASP A 726 -4.42 15.71 -4.53
CA ASP A 726 -5.70 15.03 -4.31
C ASP A 726 -6.65 15.05 -5.53
N LEU A 727 -6.14 14.74 -6.73
CA LEU A 727 -6.95 14.75 -7.97
C LEU A 727 -6.42 13.78 -9.03
N THR A 728 -7.29 13.43 -9.98
CA THR A 728 -6.91 12.75 -11.21
C THR A 728 -6.73 13.74 -12.35
N ILE A 729 -5.73 13.50 -13.20
CA ILE A 729 -5.59 14.07 -14.53
C ILE A 729 -5.71 12.94 -15.56
N SER A 730 -6.77 12.96 -16.36
CA SER A 730 -7.03 11.98 -17.40
C SER A 730 -6.80 12.62 -18.76
N GLY A 731 -5.96 11.98 -19.58
CA GLY A 731 -5.68 12.38 -20.95
C GLY A 731 -6.67 11.78 -21.95
N ASP A 732 -6.43 12.11 -23.21
CA ASP A 732 -7.13 11.50 -24.35
C ASP A 732 -6.13 11.10 -25.45
N GLN A 733 -4.95 10.65 -25.03
CA GLN A 733 -3.97 10.09 -25.96
C GLN A 733 -4.35 8.65 -26.27
N THR A 734 -4.22 8.24 -27.52
CA THR A 734 -4.42 6.86 -27.98
C THR A 734 -3.15 6.27 -28.60
N SER A 735 -2.07 7.05 -28.60
CA SER A 735 -0.74 6.70 -29.10
C SER A 735 0.27 7.77 -28.63
N ARG A 736 1.57 7.52 -28.80
CA ARG A 736 2.60 8.52 -28.49
C ARG A 736 2.63 9.62 -29.55
N ASN A 737 2.10 10.80 -29.23
CA ASN A 737 2.21 11.99 -30.07
C ASN A 737 3.26 12.99 -29.53
N ASN A 738 4.49 12.92 -30.07
CA ASN A 738 5.59 13.80 -29.66
C ASN A 738 5.40 15.28 -30.05
N ASP A 739 4.55 15.58 -31.04
CA ASP A 739 4.29 16.95 -31.49
C ASP A 739 3.26 17.69 -30.62
N SER A 740 2.69 16.99 -29.62
CA SER A 740 1.68 17.53 -28.71
C SER A 740 2.22 17.74 -27.29
N GLY A 741 1.84 18.87 -26.70
CA GLY A 741 2.11 19.19 -25.31
C GLY A 741 1.16 18.47 -24.35
N ALA A 742 1.20 17.14 -24.33
CA ALA A 742 0.19 16.27 -23.72
C ALA A 742 0.65 15.48 -22.47
N ALA A 743 1.57 16.01 -21.68
CA ALA A 743 1.84 15.46 -20.35
C ALA A 743 0.68 15.76 -19.39
N ALA A 744 0.47 14.94 -18.36
CA ALA A 744 -0.52 15.23 -17.33
C ALA A 744 -0.11 16.48 -16.54
N ILE A 745 1.15 16.54 -16.14
CA ILE A 745 1.78 17.70 -15.53
C ILE A 745 3.11 17.97 -16.24
N GLU A 746 3.31 19.21 -16.68
CA GLU A 746 4.58 19.65 -17.27
C GLU A 746 4.96 21.02 -16.75
N GLY A 747 6.25 21.28 -16.59
CA GLY A 747 6.74 22.64 -16.38
C GLY A 747 7.80 22.77 -15.30
N THR A 748 8.05 24.01 -14.89
CA THR A 748 9.14 24.38 -13.98
C THR A 748 8.63 24.50 -12.54
N PHE A 749 9.38 23.90 -11.62
CA PHE A 749 9.09 23.91 -10.19
C PHE A 749 10.19 24.63 -9.40
N ALA A 750 9.77 25.48 -8.46
CA ALA A 750 10.67 26.10 -7.50
C ALA A 750 10.67 25.33 -6.16
N GLN A 751 11.64 25.66 -5.31
CA GLN A 751 11.76 25.06 -3.98
C GLN A 751 10.46 25.26 -3.17
N GLY A 752 10.00 24.20 -2.49
CA GLY A 752 8.70 24.17 -1.80
C GLY A 752 7.53 23.73 -2.69
N SER A 753 7.78 23.43 -3.96
CA SER A 753 6.75 22.86 -4.84
C SER A 753 6.47 21.41 -4.43
N LEU A 754 5.19 21.03 -4.49
CA LEU A 754 4.70 19.73 -4.05
C LEU A 754 3.74 19.14 -5.08
N LEU A 755 3.94 17.88 -5.47
CA LEU A 755 2.93 17.04 -6.09
C LEU A 755 2.58 15.94 -5.10
N PHE A 756 1.30 15.76 -4.77
CA PHE A 756 0.92 14.79 -3.74
C PHE A 756 -0.43 14.13 -3.99
N ASP A 757 -0.50 12.80 -3.98
CA ASP A 757 -1.76 12.04 -4.15
C ASP A 757 -2.48 12.44 -5.46
N VAL A 758 -1.75 12.28 -6.57
CA VAL A 758 -2.20 12.60 -7.92
C VAL A 758 -2.17 11.37 -8.79
N TRP A 759 -3.32 11.04 -9.36
CA TRP A 759 -3.46 10.01 -10.39
C TRP A 759 -3.33 10.63 -11.78
N MET A 760 -2.53 10.02 -12.65
CA MET A 760 -2.31 10.45 -14.03
C MET A 760 -2.49 9.25 -14.97
N GLU A 761 -3.38 9.38 -15.96
CA GLU A 761 -3.68 8.31 -16.90
C GLU A 761 -3.96 8.80 -18.33
N HIS A 762 -3.68 7.95 -19.32
CA HIS A 762 -4.00 8.19 -20.74
C HIS A 762 -3.41 9.48 -21.34
N THR A 763 -2.32 9.96 -20.75
CA THR A 763 -1.51 11.08 -21.25
C THR A 763 -0.28 10.58 -21.98
N LYS A 764 0.44 11.49 -22.66
CA LYS A 764 1.71 11.12 -23.30
C LYS A 764 2.74 10.75 -22.23
N VAL A 765 2.88 11.62 -21.23
CA VAL A 765 3.77 11.47 -20.08
C VAL A 765 2.95 11.76 -18.83
N GLY A 766 3.23 11.12 -17.69
CA GLY A 766 2.64 11.53 -16.42
C GLY A 766 3.18 12.90 -16.00
N LEU A 767 4.41 12.93 -15.49
CA LEU A 767 5.13 14.15 -15.14
C LEU A 767 6.29 14.41 -16.09
N TRP A 768 6.34 15.61 -16.68
CA TRP A 768 7.53 16.13 -17.36
C TRP A 768 8.06 17.35 -16.60
N ALA A 769 8.94 17.12 -15.63
CA ALA A 769 9.56 18.16 -14.84
C ALA A 769 10.66 18.85 -15.64
N VAL A 770 10.36 20.04 -16.15
CA VAL A 770 11.29 20.95 -16.81
C VAL A 770 12.26 21.51 -15.75
N PRO A 771 13.48 21.93 -16.10
CA PRO A 771 14.50 22.34 -15.13
C PRO A 771 13.98 23.24 -14.02
N GLY A 772 14.21 22.80 -12.79
CA GLY A 772 13.72 23.41 -11.56
C GLY A 772 14.57 23.02 -10.35
N VAL A 773 14.19 23.53 -9.18
CA VAL A 773 14.94 23.28 -7.93
C VAL A 773 14.00 22.80 -6.84
N GLY A 774 14.31 21.68 -6.20
CA GLY A 774 13.66 21.26 -4.96
C GLY A 774 12.18 20.89 -5.11
N LEU A 775 11.79 20.26 -6.22
CA LEU A 775 10.46 19.66 -6.35
C LEU A 775 10.39 18.42 -5.45
N TYR A 776 9.36 18.33 -4.62
CA TYR A 776 8.99 17.09 -3.95
C TYR A 776 7.71 16.52 -4.55
N ALA A 777 7.72 15.24 -4.88
CA ALA A 777 6.58 14.51 -5.38
C ALA A 777 6.42 13.22 -4.57
N SER A 778 5.23 12.96 -4.03
CA SER A 778 4.94 11.72 -3.30
C SER A 778 3.53 11.20 -3.57
N GLY A 779 3.31 9.90 -3.38
CA GLY A 779 2.00 9.28 -3.54
C GLY A 779 1.39 9.41 -4.94
N LEU A 780 2.20 9.44 -6.00
CA LEU A 780 1.68 9.55 -7.37
C LEU A 780 1.25 8.18 -7.91
N ARG A 781 0.15 8.14 -8.68
CA ARG A 781 -0.23 6.96 -9.47
C ARG A 781 -0.18 7.31 -10.95
N VAL A 782 0.69 6.67 -11.72
CA VAL A 782 0.78 6.87 -13.18
C VAL A 782 0.44 5.57 -13.88
N ARG A 783 -0.63 5.58 -14.69
CA ARG A 783 -1.19 4.41 -15.37
C ARG A 783 -1.30 4.67 -16.87
N ASP A 784 -0.99 3.66 -17.69
CA ASP A 784 -1.40 3.63 -19.09
C ASP A 784 -1.02 4.90 -19.89
N VAL A 785 0.23 5.36 -19.73
CA VAL A 785 0.79 6.52 -20.44
C VAL A 785 1.65 6.07 -21.62
N PHE A 786 1.73 6.89 -22.67
CA PHE A 786 2.30 6.47 -23.97
C PHE A 786 3.82 6.67 -24.12
N ALA A 787 4.46 7.32 -23.16
CA ALA A 787 5.91 7.50 -23.06
C ALA A 787 6.32 7.33 -21.59
N ASP A 788 7.18 8.20 -21.09
CA ASP A 788 7.66 8.14 -19.72
C ASP A 788 6.53 8.30 -18.69
N GLY A 789 6.64 7.60 -17.57
CA GLY A 789 5.77 7.85 -16.43
C GLY A 789 6.10 9.18 -15.77
N LEU A 790 7.29 9.25 -15.18
CA LEU A 790 7.81 10.43 -14.49
C LEU A 790 9.20 10.78 -15.02
N HIS A 791 9.38 11.97 -15.57
CA HIS A 791 10.60 12.41 -16.23
C HIS A 791 11.15 13.68 -15.56
N VAL A 792 12.38 13.61 -15.05
CA VAL A 792 13.13 14.75 -14.51
C VAL A 792 14.18 15.19 -15.51
N HIS A 793 13.92 16.33 -16.15
CA HIS A 793 14.73 16.84 -17.25
C HIS A 793 16.02 17.52 -16.76
N GLY A 794 17.04 17.50 -17.62
CA GLY A 794 18.36 18.05 -17.39
C GLY A 794 18.38 19.55 -17.13
N GLY A 795 19.05 19.94 -16.05
CA GLY A 795 18.98 21.26 -15.42
C GLY A 795 18.26 21.26 -14.06
N SER A 796 17.61 20.15 -13.70
CA SER A 796 16.94 19.97 -12.41
C SER A 796 17.91 19.71 -11.25
N ASN A 797 17.60 20.26 -10.08
CA ASN A 797 18.45 20.13 -8.89
C ASN A 797 17.64 19.87 -7.62
N GLY A 798 17.89 18.74 -6.94
CA GLY A 798 17.26 18.42 -5.67
C GLY A 798 15.80 17.98 -5.79
N THR A 799 15.36 17.50 -6.96
CA THR A 799 14.04 16.88 -7.11
C THR A 799 14.00 15.52 -6.42
N ARG A 800 12.95 15.24 -5.66
CA ARG A 800 12.75 13.94 -4.99
C ARG A 800 11.37 13.39 -5.32
N ILE A 801 11.33 12.12 -5.73
CA ILE A 801 10.10 11.39 -6.05
C ILE A 801 10.02 10.16 -5.13
N ASP A 802 9.01 10.15 -4.27
CA ASP A 802 8.81 9.17 -3.20
C ASP A 802 7.45 8.46 -3.32
N GLN A 803 7.35 7.26 -2.71
CA GLN A 803 6.09 6.52 -2.49
C GLN A 803 5.15 6.45 -3.70
N SER A 804 5.70 6.50 -4.92
CA SER A 804 4.91 6.62 -6.14
C SER A 804 4.88 5.32 -6.92
N GLN A 805 3.84 5.16 -7.71
CA GLN A 805 3.67 4.01 -8.58
C GLN A 805 3.56 4.41 -10.04
N VAL A 806 4.27 3.67 -10.89
CA VAL A 806 4.11 3.75 -12.35
C VAL A 806 3.88 2.34 -12.90
N ARG A 807 2.80 2.15 -13.67
CA ARG A 807 2.48 0.87 -14.33
C ARG A 807 2.07 1.12 -15.77
N ASN A 808 2.53 0.25 -16.67
CA ASN A 808 2.11 0.25 -18.08
C ASN A 808 2.52 1.52 -18.86
N SER A 809 3.70 2.07 -18.60
CA SER A 809 4.26 3.17 -19.41
C SER A 809 4.72 2.69 -20.79
N GLY A 810 4.68 3.58 -21.78
CA GLY A 810 5.16 3.34 -23.13
C GLY A 810 6.66 3.57 -23.34
N ASP A 811 7.37 4.09 -22.33
CA ASP A 811 8.83 4.27 -22.28
C ASP A 811 9.28 4.09 -20.81
N ASP A 812 10.38 4.73 -20.38
CA ASP A 812 10.85 4.67 -19.00
C ASP A 812 9.75 4.97 -17.97
N ASN A 813 9.51 4.05 -17.03
CA ASN A 813 8.54 4.32 -15.95
C ASN A 813 8.96 5.57 -15.16
N ILE A 814 10.25 5.68 -14.78
CA ILE A 814 10.83 6.89 -14.19
C ILE A 814 12.22 7.18 -14.79
N ALA A 815 12.49 8.43 -15.19
CA ALA A 815 13.76 8.85 -15.77
C ALA A 815 14.37 10.08 -15.08
N LEU A 816 15.68 10.03 -14.84
CA LEU A 816 16.55 11.18 -14.60
C LEU A 816 17.43 11.38 -15.83
N ASP A 817 17.12 12.39 -16.65
CA ASP A 817 17.80 12.59 -17.93
C ASP A 817 18.59 13.90 -17.96
N THR A 818 19.87 13.85 -18.34
CA THR A 818 20.71 15.04 -18.50
C THR A 818 20.65 15.70 -19.88
N GLU A 819 19.67 15.34 -20.72
CA GLU A 819 19.37 16.12 -21.91
C GLU A 819 19.11 17.59 -21.53
N GLY A 820 19.76 18.54 -22.22
CA GLY A 820 19.62 19.97 -21.96
C GLY A 820 20.31 20.52 -20.69
N GLY A 821 20.94 19.69 -19.85
CA GLY A 821 21.72 20.13 -18.68
C GLY A 821 21.93 19.04 -17.62
N ASP A 822 22.76 19.28 -16.61
CA ASP A 822 22.97 18.28 -15.54
C ASP A 822 21.71 18.13 -14.66
N VAL A 823 21.36 16.88 -14.33
CA VAL A 823 20.45 16.53 -13.23
C VAL A 823 21.29 16.29 -11.98
N VAL A 824 21.02 17.04 -10.92
CA VAL A 824 21.90 17.12 -9.75
C VAL A 824 21.15 16.82 -8.46
N ARG A 825 21.69 15.96 -7.60
CA ARG A 825 21.14 15.61 -6.27
C ARG A 825 19.66 15.22 -6.31
N CYS A 826 19.21 14.60 -7.40
CA CYS A 826 17.84 14.12 -7.51
C CYS A 826 17.75 12.68 -7.00
N SER A 827 16.64 12.34 -6.35
CA SER A 827 16.47 11.02 -5.73
C SER A 827 15.12 10.40 -6.05
N LEU A 828 15.13 9.10 -6.34
CA LEU A 828 13.96 8.27 -6.55
C LEU A 828 13.92 7.23 -5.43
N VAL A 829 12.99 7.39 -4.47
CA VAL A 829 13.00 6.64 -3.22
C VAL A 829 11.68 5.90 -3.01
N HIS A 830 11.70 4.62 -2.63
CA HIS A 830 10.47 3.87 -2.29
C HIS A 830 9.37 3.93 -3.38
N ASN A 831 9.73 3.82 -4.65
CA ASN A 831 8.75 3.75 -5.74
C ASN A 831 8.48 2.30 -6.16
N THR A 832 7.26 2.02 -6.61
CA THR A 832 6.87 0.74 -7.22
C THR A 832 6.65 0.93 -8.71
N VAL A 833 7.53 0.39 -9.55
CA VAL A 833 7.43 0.50 -11.01
C VAL A 833 7.26 -0.87 -11.65
N GLN A 834 6.26 -1.01 -12.51
CA GLN A 834 5.80 -2.30 -13.02
C GLN A 834 5.55 -2.22 -14.52
N SER A 835 5.94 -3.27 -15.24
CA SER A 835 5.55 -3.53 -16.64
C SER A 835 5.67 -2.33 -17.60
N PRO A 836 6.81 -1.62 -17.66
CA PRO A 836 7.05 -0.69 -18.77
C PRO A 836 7.05 -1.52 -20.07
N ILE A 837 6.23 -1.11 -21.04
CA ILE A 837 6.06 -1.83 -22.31
C ILE A 837 7.33 -1.75 -23.14
N GLN A 838 7.99 -0.59 -23.10
CA GLN A 838 9.28 -0.35 -23.74
C GLN A 838 10.22 0.32 -22.73
N ALA A 839 11.53 0.27 -23.02
CA ALA A 839 12.58 0.89 -22.21
C ALA A 839 12.61 0.35 -20.77
N ASN A 840 12.89 1.22 -19.78
CA ASN A 840 13.34 0.79 -18.47
C ASN A 840 12.28 0.97 -17.38
N GLY A 841 12.45 0.24 -16.26
CA GLY A 841 11.75 0.60 -15.03
C GLY A 841 12.23 1.95 -14.49
N ILE A 842 13.55 2.10 -14.33
CA ILE A 842 14.17 3.35 -13.91
C ILE A 842 15.40 3.65 -14.77
N GLY A 843 15.46 4.84 -15.38
CA GLY A 843 16.59 5.33 -16.16
C GLY A 843 17.36 6.44 -15.46
N VAL A 844 18.69 6.32 -15.38
CA VAL A 844 19.59 7.39 -14.93
C VAL A 844 20.61 7.67 -16.03
N TYR A 845 20.45 8.81 -16.70
CA TYR A 845 21.24 9.18 -17.88
C TYR A 845 22.23 10.31 -17.56
N GLY A 846 23.21 10.03 -16.70
CA GLY A 846 24.26 10.97 -16.29
C GLY A 846 23.95 11.78 -15.03
N GLY A 847 24.63 12.92 -14.88
CA GLY A 847 24.43 13.88 -13.79
C GLY A 847 25.36 13.69 -12.59
N ASN A 848 24.97 14.24 -11.44
CA ASN A 848 25.80 14.30 -10.24
C ASN A 848 24.99 14.15 -8.96
N GLY A 849 25.37 13.17 -8.13
CA GLY A 849 24.79 12.97 -6.80
C GLY A 849 23.37 12.42 -6.83
N ASN A 850 22.99 11.77 -7.94
CA ASN A 850 21.66 11.19 -8.10
C ASN A 850 21.56 9.84 -7.38
N ALA A 851 20.37 9.53 -6.85
CA ALA A 851 20.16 8.33 -6.04
C ALA A 851 18.88 7.59 -6.44
N VAL A 852 18.98 6.26 -6.56
CA VAL A 852 17.85 5.34 -6.80
C VAL A 852 17.82 4.36 -5.63
N VAL A 853 16.90 4.58 -4.68
CA VAL A 853 16.94 3.94 -3.37
C VAL A 853 15.63 3.23 -3.02
N ALA A 854 15.73 1.98 -2.54
CA ALA A 854 14.59 1.23 -2.00
C ALA A 854 13.39 1.11 -2.95
N ASN A 855 13.59 1.08 -4.27
CA ASN A 855 12.50 0.92 -5.24
C ASN A 855 12.20 -0.55 -5.53
N GLN A 856 10.93 -0.86 -5.79
CA GLN A 856 10.50 -2.14 -6.34
C GLN A 856 10.32 -1.99 -7.85
N VAL A 857 11.03 -2.80 -8.63
CA VAL A 857 11.01 -2.77 -10.09
C VAL A 857 10.63 -4.16 -10.59
N SER A 858 9.60 -4.28 -11.41
CA SER A 858 9.23 -5.59 -11.93
C SER A 858 8.70 -5.60 -13.34
N ASP A 859 8.83 -6.77 -13.95
CA ASP A 859 8.16 -7.15 -15.20
C ASP A 859 8.45 -6.27 -16.43
N THR A 860 9.66 -5.71 -16.57
CA THR A 860 10.08 -4.98 -17.78
C THR A 860 9.92 -5.80 -19.05
N VAL A 861 9.29 -5.26 -20.09
CA VAL A 861 8.79 -6.05 -21.22
C VAL A 861 9.79 -6.14 -22.37
N ALA A 862 10.19 -5.02 -22.96
CA ALA A 862 11.06 -4.97 -24.14
C ALA A 862 11.96 -3.72 -24.16
N PHE A 863 13.06 -3.78 -24.90
CA PHE A 863 13.94 -2.63 -25.21
C PHE A 863 14.66 -1.95 -24.03
N GLY A 864 14.61 -2.50 -22.82
CA GLY A 864 15.31 -1.94 -21.68
C GLY A 864 15.54 -2.88 -20.50
N ALA A 865 16.04 -2.30 -19.42
CA ALA A 865 16.40 -2.96 -18.18
C ALA A 865 15.39 -2.65 -17.07
N GLY A 866 15.50 -3.35 -15.93
CA GLY A 866 14.83 -2.90 -14.71
C GLY A 866 15.32 -1.52 -14.30
N ILE A 867 16.61 -1.42 -14.00
CA ILE A 867 17.29 -0.15 -13.75
C ILE A 867 18.44 0.01 -14.74
N THR A 868 18.56 1.17 -15.38
CA THR A 868 19.73 1.52 -16.19
C THR A 868 20.48 2.73 -15.64
N VAL A 869 21.81 2.63 -15.60
CA VAL A 869 22.73 3.74 -15.32
C VAL A 869 23.57 3.92 -16.57
N SER A 870 23.31 4.98 -17.33
CA SER A 870 23.75 5.05 -18.71
C SER A 870 24.31 6.40 -19.13
N THR A 871 25.23 6.38 -20.10
CA THR A 871 25.66 7.56 -20.87
C THR A 871 25.05 7.57 -22.28
N ARG A 872 23.97 6.81 -22.53
CA ARG A 872 23.29 6.75 -23.83
C ARG A 872 22.62 8.06 -24.21
N PHE A 873 22.20 8.85 -23.22
CA PHE A 873 21.58 10.16 -23.40
C PHE A 873 22.29 11.19 -22.52
N GLY A 874 22.09 12.48 -22.82
CA GLY A 874 22.60 13.60 -22.04
C GLY A 874 24.13 13.79 -22.02
N GLY A 875 24.61 14.51 -21.00
CA GLY A 875 26.00 14.97 -20.86
C GLY A 875 26.97 13.98 -20.19
N GLY A 876 26.48 12.85 -19.69
CA GLY A 876 27.26 11.87 -18.91
C GLY A 876 27.35 12.21 -17.42
N PHE A 877 28.20 11.50 -16.67
CA PHE A 877 28.30 11.63 -15.22
C PHE A 877 29.35 12.66 -14.79
N THR A 878 28.91 13.68 -14.05
CA THR A 878 29.76 14.75 -13.49
C THR A 878 30.02 14.57 -11.99
N GLY A 879 29.35 13.62 -11.34
CA GLY A 879 29.67 13.15 -10.00
C GLY A 879 29.07 11.78 -9.68
N PRO A 880 29.01 11.38 -8.41
CA PRO A 880 28.63 10.01 -8.03
C PRO A 880 27.17 9.69 -8.33
N THR A 881 26.86 8.40 -8.49
CA THR A 881 25.50 7.87 -8.59
C THR A 881 25.33 6.68 -7.65
N THR A 882 24.23 6.67 -6.90
CA THR A 882 23.90 5.60 -5.94
C THR A 882 22.68 4.82 -6.41
N VAL A 883 22.80 3.50 -6.43
CA VAL A 883 21.69 2.57 -6.69
C VAL A 883 21.66 1.59 -5.53
N SER A 884 20.78 1.79 -4.54
CA SER A 884 20.83 1.04 -3.28
C SER A 884 19.49 0.50 -2.78
N GLY A 885 19.48 -0.73 -2.25
CA GLY A 885 18.32 -1.30 -1.56
C GLY A 885 17.12 -1.62 -2.46
N ASN A 886 17.28 -1.59 -3.78
CA ASN A 886 16.21 -1.84 -4.74
C ASN A 886 15.95 -3.34 -4.91
N ALA A 887 14.70 -3.72 -5.15
CA ALA A 887 14.29 -5.08 -5.50
C ALA A 887 13.84 -5.15 -6.96
N LEU A 888 14.57 -5.91 -7.78
CA LEU A 888 14.30 -6.10 -9.20
C LEU A 888 13.80 -7.53 -9.43
N THR A 889 12.55 -7.69 -9.86
CA THR A 889 11.93 -9.01 -10.04
C THR A 889 11.46 -9.20 -11.48
N ARG A 890 11.91 -10.27 -12.15
CA ARG A 890 11.56 -10.53 -13.58
C ARG A 890 11.86 -9.34 -14.49
N ALA A 891 12.91 -8.61 -14.15
CA ALA A 891 13.37 -7.45 -14.90
C ALA A 891 14.48 -7.85 -15.91
N GLY A 892 14.77 -6.93 -16.83
CA GLY A 892 15.56 -7.18 -18.03
C GLY A 892 14.68 -7.67 -19.17
N SER A 893 15.09 -7.38 -20.40
CA SER A 893 14.30 -7.68 -21.60
C SER A 893 15.19 -7.93 -22.81
N TYR A 894 14.58 -8.19 -23.96
CA TYR A 894 15.27 -8.29 -25.24
C TYR A 894 15.22 -6.95 -25.97
N GLU A 895 16.36 -6.53 -26.50
CA GLU A 895 16.52 -5.37 -27.36
C GLU A 895 16.43 -5.81 -28.82
N TYR A 896 15.25 -5.68 -29.41
CA TYR A 896 14.97 -6.21 -30.75
C TYR A 896 15.66 -5.41 -31.87
N ASN A 897 16.04 -4.15 -31.65
CA ASN A 897 16.71 -3.38 -32.69
C ASN A 897 18.13 -3.87 -32.96
N TRP A 898 18.81 -4.39 -31.93
CA TRP A 898 20.21 -4.82 -32.02
C TRP A 898 20.39 -6.32 -31.81
N GLY A 899 19.32 -7.04 -31.49
CA GLY A 899 19.33 -8.49 -31.29
C GLY A 899 20.08 -8.91 -30.04
N SER A 900 19.91 -8.20 -28.92
CA SER A 900 20.68 -8.43 -27.69
C SER A 900 19.80 -8.57 -26.45
N SER A 901 20.23 -9.39 -25.50
CA SER A 901 19.61 -9.48 -24.19
C SER A 901 20.16 -8.41 -23.25
N LEU A 902 19.26 -7.73 -22.53
CA LEU A 902 19.57 -6.71 -21.53
C LEU A 902 19.41 -7.26 -20.11
N GLY A 903 20.20 -6.71 -19.19
CA GLY A 903 20.19 -7.13 -17.79
C GLY A 903 19.02 -6.55 -17.00
N ALA A 904 18.69 -7.14 -15.84
CA ALA A 904 17.80 -6.51 -14.87
C ALA A 904 18.37 -5.17 -14.37
N LEU A 905 19.66 -5.15 -14.05
CA LEU A 905 20.43 -3.93 -13.81
C LEU A 905 21.45 -3.77 -14.94
N TRP A 906 21.44 -2.63 -15.62
CA TRP A 906 22.32 -2.36 -16.75
C TRP A 906 23.14 -1.09 -16.54
N ILE A 907 24.45 -1.24 -16.38
CA ILE A 907 25.38 -0.09 -16.39
C ILE A 907 25.93 0.04 -17.80
N TYR A 908 25.46 1.08 -18.50
CA TYR A 908 25.62 1.24 -19.93
C TYR A 908 26.44 2.48 -20.32
N ALA A 909 27.76 2.33 -20.39
CA ALA A 909 28.67 3.38 -20.85
C ALA A 909 28.78 3.34 -22.38
N SER A 910 28.02 4.15 -23.12
CA SER A 910 27.92 4.06 -24.59
C SER A 910 28.44 5.28 -25.35
N GLN A 911 28.07 6.50 -24.94
CA GLN A 911 28.58 7.71 -25.58
C GLN A 911 29.86 8.23 -24.91
N SER A 912 29.93 8.13 -23.59
CA SER A 912 31.06 8.61 -22.78
C SER A 912 31.45 7.63 -21.68
N ASP A 913 32.68 7.78 -21.18
CA ASP A 913 33.21 6.97 -20.08
C ASP A 913 32.49 7.27 -18.76
N ILE A 914 32.21 6.23 -17.99
CA ILE A 914 31.75 6.33 -16.61
C ILE A 914 32.97 6.26 -15.69
N THR A 915 33.55 7.42 -15.38
CA THR A 915 34.72 7.55 -14.50
C THR A 915 34.37 7.99 -13.09
N GLN A 916 33.18 8.56 -12.90
CA GLN A 916 32.66 8.92 -11.59
C GLN A 916 32.20 7.69 -10.80
N PRO A 917 32.16 7.75 -9.46
CA PRO A 917 31.73 6.63 -8.65
C PRO A 917 30.30 6.21 -8.99
N VAL A 918 30.10 4.93 -9.27
CA VAL A 918 28.79 4.29 -9.29
C VAL A 918 28.77 3.25 -8.20
N THR A 919 27.87 3.41 -7.22
CA THR A 919 27.73 2.47 -6.11
C THR A 919 26.42 1.71 -6.24
N VAL A 920 26.54 0.39 -6.34
CA VAL A 920 25.42 -0.56 -6.35
C VAL A 920 25.47 -1.32 -5.04
N SER A 921 24.56 -1.01 -4.11
CA SER A 921 24.61 -1.58 -2.76
C SER A 921 23.30 -2.21 -2.30
N THR A 922 23.31 -3.34 -1.61
CA THR A 922 22.12 -3.95 -0.95
C THR A 922 20.92 -4.25 -1.88
N ASN A 923 21.12 -4.22 -3.20
CA ASN A 923 20.05 -4.52 -4.16
C ASN A 923 19.81 -6.04 -4.23
N THR A 924 18.56 -6.42 -4.48
CA THR A 924 18.18 -7.81 -4.74
C THR A 924 17.64 -7.94 -6.16
N ILE A 925 18.14 -8.92 -6.93
CA ILE A 925 17.67 -9.25 -8.26
C ILE A 925 17.17 -10.69 -8.25
N THR A 926 15.89 -10.89 -8.54
CA THR A 926 15.23 -12.20 -8.53
C THR A 926 14.59 -12.50 -9.88
N SER A 927 14.91 -13.67 -10.42
CA SER A 927 14.33 -14.19 -11.66
C SER A 927 14.47 -13.24 -12.86
N ALA A 928 15.62 -12.57 -13.01
CA ALA A 928 15.88 -11.70 -14.15
C ALA A 928 15.58 -12.44 -15.48
N THR A 929 14.89 -11.79 -16.42
CA THR A 929 14.45 -12.41 -17.67
C THR A 929 15.64 -12.95 -18.47
N TYR A 930 16.73 -12.19 -18.48
CA TYR A 930 18.01 -12.56 -19.08
C TYR A 930 19.13 -12.44 -18.04
N ASP A 931 20.14 -11.59 -18.30
CA ASP A 931 21.22 -11.38 -17.36
C ASP A 931 20.73 -10.62 -16.12
N ALA A 932 21.32 -10.85 -14.94
CA ALA A 932 20.98 -10.05 -13.75
C ALA A 932 21.69 -8.70 -13.77
N LEU A 933 23.02 -8.68 -13.74
CA LEU A 933 23.83 -7.47 -13.95
C LEU A 933 24.49 -7.50 -15.32
N LEU A 934 24.21 -6.52 -16.17
CA LEU A 934 24.88 -6.30 -17.45
C LEU A 934 25.78 -5.07 -17.37
N LEU A 935 27.05 -5.22 -17.76
CA LEU A 935 28.01 -4.13 -17.96
C LEU A 935 28.42 -4.07 -19.44
N GLY A 936 28.31 -2.90 -20.07
CA GLY A 936 28.73 -2.66 -21.46
C GLY A 936 28.49 -1.21 -21.87
N ASP A 937 28.74 -0.73 -23.08
CA ASP A 937 29.58 -1.27 -24.14
C ASP A 937 30.42 -0.12 -24.74
N SER A 938 31.69 -0.39 -25.06
CA SER A 938 32.59 0.39 -25.91
C SER A 938 33.31 1.56 -25.24
N LYS A 939 32.84 1.99 -24.08
CA LYS A 939 33.50 2.99 -23.23
C LYS A 939 34.02 2.38 -21.94
N GLN A 940 34.72 3.18 -21.14
CA GLN A 940 35.25 2.75 -19.86
C GLN A 940 34.19 2.81 -18.76
N ILE A 941 34.17 1.82 -17.86
CA ILE A 941 33.55 1.92 -16.53
C ILE A 941 34.69 1.72 -15.52
N ALA A 942 35.05 2.78 -14.79
CA ALA A 942 36.32 2.79 -14.02
C ALA A 942 36.16 2.70 -12.51
N ASN A 943 35.01 3.15 -11.98
CA ASN A 943 34.82 3.38 -10.55
C ASN A 943 33.49 2.80 -10.07
N LEU A 944 33.28 1.52 -10.37
CA LEU A 944 32.10 0.77 -9.97
C LEU A 944 32.37 0.02 -8.67
N THR A 945 31.49 0.19 -7.68
CA THR A 945 31.46 -0.62 -6.46
C THR A 945 30.18 -1.42 -6.40
N LEU A 946 30.30 -2.74 -6.26
CA LEU A 946 29.22 -3.65 -5.90
C LEU A 946 29.38 -4.03 -4.43
N ASP A 947 28.35 -3.87 -3.62
CA ASP A 947 28.37 -4.21 -2.20
C ASP A 947 27.03 -4.85 -1.78
N HIS A 948 27.03 -6.07 -1.26
CA HIS A 948 25.79 -6.76 -0.86
C HIS A 948 24.73 -6.87 -1.98
N LEU A 949 25.16 -7.10 -3.23
CA LEU A 949 24.25 -7.41 -4.33
C LEU A 949 23.84 -8.89 -4.28
N ALA A 950 22.54 -9.16 -4.13
CA ALA A 950 22.00 -10.52 -4.10
C ALA A 950 21.30 -10.85 -5.43
N ILE A 951 21.72 -11.93 -6.09
CA ILE A 951 21.17 -12.38 -7.38
C ILE A 951 20.68 -13.82 -7.24
N SER A 952 19.42 -14.06 -7.64
CA SER A 952 18.83 -15.39 -7.69
C SER A 952 18.05 -15.63 -8.98
N GLY A 953 18.33 -16.74 -9.67
CA GLY A 953 17.50 -17.25 -10.75
C GLY A 953 17.56 -16.48 -12.08
N ALA A 954 18.70 -15.88 -12.44
CA ALA A 954 18.85 -15.18 -13.72
C ALA A 954 18.68 -16.13 -14.91
N GLY A 955 17.88 -15.75 -15.92
CA GLY A 955 17.68 -16.51 -17.15
C GLY A 955 18.93 -16.57 -18.05
N GLY A 956 19.86 -15.64 -17.87
CA GLY A 956 21.18 -15.56 -18.50
C GLY A 956 22.30 -15.77 -17.48
N TYR A 957 23.29 -14.88 -17.47
CA TYR A 957 24.35 -14.85 -16.47
C TYR A 957 23.94 -14.07 -15.23
N GLY A 958 24.56 -14.38 -14.08
CA GLY A 958 24.48 -13.52 -12.91
C GLY A 958 25.10 -12.16 -13.19
N ILE A 959 26.35 -12.16 -13.65
CA ILE A 959 27.08 -10.95 -14.06
C ILE A 959 27.60 -11.15 -15.48
N ASN A 960 27.18 -10.30 -16.41
CA ASN A 960 27.63 -10.32 -17.80
C ASN A 960 28.39 -9.03 -18.15
N ILE A 961 29.65 -9.17 -18.56
CA ILE A 961 30.51 -8.04 -18.92
C ILE A 961 30.85 -8.12 -20.40
N LYS A 962 30.49 -7.10 -21.18
CA LYS A 962 30.68 -7.06 -22.64
C LYS A 962 31.49 -5.83 -23.06
N ASN A 963 32.59 -6.07 -23.78
CA ASN A 963 33.35 -5.06 -24.53
C ASN A 963 33.72 -3.81 -23.69
N LEU A 964 34.31 -4.02 -22.52
CA LEU A 964 34.49 -3.00 -21.50
C LEU A 964 35.94 -2.90 -21.03
N THR A 965 36.40 -1.68 -20.74
CA THR A 965 37.67 -1.41 -20.06
C THR A 965 37.41 -0.69 -18.73
N GLY A 966 38.41 -0.65 -17.84
CA GLY A 966 38.32 0.01 -16.53
C GLY A 966 38.46 -0.98 -15.38
N GLY A 967 37.53 -0.99 -14.42
CA GLY A 967 37.55 -1.93 -13.31
C GLY A 967 36.44 -1.71 -12.28
N MET A 968 36.16 -2.75 -11.48
CA MET A 968 35.21 -2.68 -10.36
C MET A 968 35.74 -3.31 -9.08
N THR A 969 35.15 -2.93 -7.96
CA THR A 969 35.27 -3.63 -6.68
C THR A 969 33.96 -4.34 -6.37
N ALA A 970 34.03 -5.58 -5.87
CA ALA A 970 32.87 -6.34 -5.44
C ALA A 970 33.08 -6.87 -4.02
N ASN A 971 32.08 -6.69 -3.16
CA ASN A 971 32.05 -7.29 -1.82
C ASN A 971 30.64 -7.86 -1.55
N TYR A 972 30.58 -9.01 -0.89
CA TYR A 972 29.33 -9.68 -0.50
C TYR A 972 28.34 -9.87 -1.65
N VAL A 973 28.83 -10.02 -2.88
CA VAL A 973 27.96 -10.28 -4.03
C VAL A 973 27.66 -11.77 -4.12
N THR A 974 26.39 -12.13 -4.11
CA THR A 974 25.95 -13.53 -4.16
C THR A 974 25.18 -13.80 -5.44
N VAL A 975 25.50 -14.90 -6.12
CA VAL A 975 24.80 -15.36 -7.32
C VAL A 975 24.35 -16.80 -7.13
N THR A 976 23.06 -17.06 -7.32
CA THR A 976 22.47 -18.40 -7.23
C THR A 976 21.57 -18.67 -8.43
N GLY A 977 21.61 -19.90 -8.96
CA GLY A 977 20.66 -20.35 -9.98
C GLY A 977 20.67 -19.60 -11.32
N ALA A 978 21.77 -18.94 -11.70
CA ALA A 978 21.90 -18.31 -13.02
C ALA A 978 22.09 -19.37 -14.12
N ALA A 979 21.24 -19.34 -15.16
CA ALA A 979 21.14 -20.42 -16.15
C ALA A 979 22.37 -20.55 -17.06
N SER A 980 23.06 -19.43 -17.36
CA SER A 980 24.25 -19.43 -18.23
C SER A 980 25.57 -19.43 -17.43
N GLY A 981 25.51 -19.23 -16.11
CA GLY A 981 26.67 -19.19 -15.21
C GLY A 981 26.72 -17.94 -14.32
N GLY A 982 27.56 -17.98 -13.30
CA GLY A 982 27.69 -16.87 -12.34
C GLY A 982 28.28 -15.59 -12.93
N LEU A 983 29.35 -15.73 -13.73
CA LEU A 983 30.09 -14.63 -14.34
C LEU A 983 30.44 -14.93 -15.80
N ASN A 984 30.24 -13.95 -16.68
CA ASN A 984 30.84 -13.89 -18.01
C ASN A 984 31.73 -12.64 -18.12
N ASN A 985 33.04 -12.83 -18.32
CA ASN A 985 34.02 -11.74 -18.43
C ASN A 985 35.09 -12.02 -19.51
N PRO A 986 34.71 -12.09 -20.80
CA PRO A 986 35.63 -12.42 -21.88
C PRO A 986 36.66 -11.33 -22.18
N SER A 987 36.38 -10.07 -21.80
CA SER A 987 37.27 -8.92 -22.02
C SER A 987 38.35 -8.76 -20.95
N ASN A 988 38.42 -9.66 -19.97
CA ASN A 988 39.32 -9.57 -18.80
C ASN A 988 39.18 -8.22 -18.05
N TYR A 989 37.95 -7.73 -17.92
CA TYR A 989 37.66 -6.54 -17.14
C TYR A 989 38.14 -6.75 -15.69
N PRO A 990 39.02 -5.90 -15.13
CA PRO A 990 39.55 -6.08 -13.79
C PRO A 990 38.45 -6.06 -12.71
N ILE A 991 38.45 -7.07 -11.85
CA ILE A 991 37.53 -7.19 -10.71
C ILE A 991 38.36 -7.36 -9.44
N THR A 992 38.28 -6.39 -8.54
CA THR A 992 38.84 -6.50 -7.19
C THR A 992 37.79 -7.14 -6.30
N ARG A 993 37.97 -8.42 -5.99
CA ARG A 993 37.09 -9.17 -5.09
C ARG A 993 37.49 -8.93 -3.64
N GLY A 994 36.55 -8.46 -2.84
CA GLY A 994 36.67 -8.37 -1.39
C GLY A 994 35.98 -9.56 -0.71
N PRO A 995 35.62 -9.42 0.58
CA PRO A 995 35.03 -10.51 1.35
C PRO A 995 33.62 -10.87 0.87
N GLY A 996 33.19 -12.12 1.12
CA GLY A 996 31.79 -12.53 1.04
C GLY A 996 31.23 -12.85 -0.35
N ASP A 997 31.98 -12.64 -1.43
CA ASP A 997 31.52 -12.98 -2.78
C ASP A 997 31.35 -14.50 -2.98
N SER A 998 30.22 -14.95 -3.55
CA SER A 998 29.97 -16.37 -3.80
C SER A 998 29.09 -16.65 -5.02
N GLY A 999 29.35 -17.77 -5.71
CA GLY A 999 28.53 -18.26 -6.84
C GLY A 999 28.88 -17.71 -8.22
N TRP A 1000 29.96 -16.91 -8.34
CA TRP A 1000 30.41 -16.30 -9.59
C TRP A 1000 31.94 -16.09 -9.66
#